data_AF-A0A7X4A5Z5-F1
#
_entry.id   AF-A0A7X4A5Z5-F1
#
_cell.length_a   1.000
_cell.length_b   1.000
_cell.length_c   1.000
_cell.angle_alpha   90.00
_cell.angle_beta   90.00
_cell.angle_gamma   90.00
#
_symmetry.space_group_name_H-M   'P 1'
#
loop_
_entity.id
_entity.type
_entity.pdbx_description
1 polymer ?
#
loop_
_entity_poly.entity_id
_entity_poly.type
_entity_poly.pdbx_seq_one_letter_code
_entity_poly.pdbx_strand_id
1 'polypeptide(L)'
;MTGSLIGSIILWLIVAIIAIVVIVYLLNWLYHRSTKEVAFVRTGFGGEKVVINGGALVLPIVHEVTPVNLNVVRIPIARTREEAVITGDRVRVDIEAEFFVRVLQKKEAVAAAASTLGRRTLEDERLAELLTGKFVGALRSVAAERTLDEMHERRGDFVADVAERAAVALAQNGLELESVAITDLDQTNLEFFNPSNRFDAEGLTQLIEAIEARRKLRNDIEQSSMVAIRSQNLEAEKQTLMLEQESEDARLNQQRALETLRADQRAEVARIQAARESEAEQARIGSQQETRGFEIDRRRTLEEAEIRAQEEVERARIAQEQALETARIERERLVRQEQIRQRHDLENAEIAANEDLERARIASQRQLREAQILAEAETEARDITRNQQTETARIEAQKEVETARIDQDRTLDKARIERDRQLQAHQIDQRRAVEEAEIAAREEVERSRILSDRGIEEARIAQQRELRRLEVDREMAVELAEIERQIEVLKKTSEEAEARIETESVRASAVEAEEKVATVRETEVAERIAAIDRIVASKDADTAKIAAEADRVTAAVAAEAERLRNEAENLLTEDARAGRLRVRLLDRLEGIIRESVRPMENIDGIKILHVDGLAGGGAGGGGGSGRSPTDEVIESVLRYRVQSPLIDEMMKEVGIENANVARLGDVFRSARDAASLAKDAETKKDGDG
;
A
#
# COMPACT_ATOMS: atom_id res chain seq x y z
N MET A 1 -53.95 90.33 -3.45
CA MET A 1 -53.20 89.73 -2.33
C MET A 1 -51.94 90.56 -2.11
N THR A 2 -51.63 90.96 -0.87
CA THR A 2 -50.44 91.76 -0.56
C THR A 2 -49.17 90.92 -0.75
N GLY A 3 -48.06 91.54 -1.17
CA GLY A 3 -46.79 90.81 -1.37
C GLY A 3 -46.29 90.05 -0.13
N SER A 4 -46.71 90.47 1.06
CA SER A 4 -46.45 89.78 2.34
C SER A 4 -47.19 88.43 2.48
N LEU A 5 -48.44 88.33 2.01
CA LEU A 5 -49.21 87.07 2.00
C LEU A 5 -48.60 86.06 1.00
N ILE A 6 -48.12 86.55 -0.14
CA ILE A 6 -47.45 85.70 -1.14
C ILE A 6 -46.11 85.19 -0.59
N GLY A 7 -45.34 86.05 0.09
CA GLY A 7 -44.06 85.67 0.71
C GLY A 7 -44.20 84.64 1.83
N SER A 8 -45.23 84.74 2.69
CA SER A 8 -45.45 83.76 3.77
C SER A 8 -45.92 82.40 3.25
N ILE A 9 -46.75 82.39 2.20
CA ILE A 9 -47.17 81.15 1.53
C ILE A 9 -45.96 80.46 0.88
N ILE A 10 -45.08 81.23 0.21
CA ILE A 10 -43.86 80.68 -0.39
C ILE A 10 -42.92 80.11 0.69
N LEU A 11 -42.75 80.78 1.83
CA LEU A 11 -41.93 80.30 2.93
C LEU A 11 -42.45 78.96 3.49
N TRP A 12 -43.76 78.86 3.77
CA TRP A 12 -44.37 77.62 4.25
C TRP A 12 -44.28 76.49 3.22
N LEU A 13 -44.38 76.82 1.92
CA LEU A 13 -44.22 75.86 0.84
C LEU A 13 -42.77 75.33 0.77
N ILE A 14 -41.78 76.21 0.91
CA ILE A 14 -40.36 75.82 0.99
C ILE A 14 -40.10 74.94 2.21
N VAL A 15 -40.62 75.31 3.38
CA VAL A 15 -40.48 74.51 4.62
C VAL A 15 -41.15 73.14 4.46
N ALA A 16 -42.33 73.08 3.86
CA ALA A 16 -43.02 71.83 3.57
C ALA A 16 -42.21 70.94 2.61
N ILE A 17 -41.63 71.52 1.56
CA ILE A 17 -40.77 70.80 0.61
C ILE A 17 -39.52 70.27 1.32
N ILE A 18 -38.83 71.10 2.13
CA ILE A 18 -37.66 70.67 2.89
C ILE A 18 -38.02 69.54 3.86
N ALA A 19 -39.15 69.66 4.57
CA ALA A 19 -39.63 68.61 5.47
C ALA A 19 -39.89 67.29 4.71
N ILE A 20 -40.51 67.34 3.53
CA ILE A 20 -40.71 66.16 2.69
C ILE A 20 -39.38 65.56 2.25
N VAL A 21 -38.42 66.38 1.80
CA VAL A 21 -37.09 65.90 1.39
C VAL A 21 -36.36 65.23 2.56
N VAL A 22 -36.39 65.85 3.75
CA VAL A 22 -35.79 65.27 4.96
C VAL A 22 -36.48 63.96 5.34
N ILE A 23 -37.81 63.89 5.29
CA ILE A 23 -38.56 62.66 5.57
C ILE A 23 -38.23 61.55 4.56
N VAL A 24 -38.17 61.86 3.26
CA VAL A 24 -37.80 60.90 2.21
C VAL A 24 -36.36 60.41 2.40
N TYR A 25 -35.43 61.32 2.73
CA TYR A 25 -34.05 60.97 3.04
C TYR A 25 -33.96 60.06 4.27
N LEU A 26 -34.67 60.41 5.35
CA LEU A 26 -34.75 59.59 6.57
C LEU A 26 -35.36 58.22 6.27
N LEU A 27 -36.45 58.14 5.53
CA LEU A 27 -37.06 56.87 5.15
C LEU A 27 -36.13 56.02 4.29
N ASN A 28 -35.43 56.61 3.33
CA ASN A 28 -34.44 55.88 2.52
C ASN A 28 -33.26 55.38 3.37
N TRP A 29 -32.84 56.18 4.36
CA TRP A 29 -31.75 55.81 5.27
C TRP A 29 -32.16 54.73 6.28
N LEU A 30 -33.39 54.75 6.79
CA LEU A 30 -33.90 53.80 7.78
C LEU A 30 -34.47 52.52 7.16
N TYR A 31 -34.88 52.54 5.89
CA TYR A 31 -35.58 51.40 5.28
C TYR A 31 -34.60 50.41 4.65
N HIS A 32 -34.34 49.32 5.37
CA HIS A 32 -33.54 48.21 4.85
C HIS A 32 -34.43 47.19 4.13
N ARG A 33 -34.04 46.79 2.92
CA ARG A 33 -34.75 45.82 2.08
C ARG A 33 -34.04 44.47 2.10
N SER A 34 -34.82 43.38 2.15
CA SER A 34 -34.34 42.04 1.84
C SER A 34 -34.56 41.73 0.37
N THR A 35 -33.64 40.96 -0.21
CA THR A 35 -33.75 40.42 -1.55
C THR A 35 -34.27 38.98 -1.48
N LYS A 36 -34.47 38.34 -2.62
CA LYS A 36 -34.81 36.90 -2.66
C LYS A 36 -33.67 36.01 -2.19
N GLU A 37 -32.44 36.53 -2.22
CA GLU A 37 -31.20 35.84 -1.90
C GLU A 37 -30.78 36.03 -0.45
N VAL A 38 -31.16 37.16 0.17
CA VAL A 38 -30.72 37.51 1.53
C VAL A 38 -31.91 37.98 2.36
N ALA A 39 -32.20 37.21 3.41
CA ALA A 39 -33.07 37.66 4.50
C ALA A 39 -32.26 38.41 5.55
N PHE A 40 -32.94 39.17 6.41
CA PHE A 40 -32.27 39.72 7.59
C PHE A 40 -33.17 39.64 8.81
N VAL A 41 -32.51 39.52 9.96
CA VAL A 41 -33.15 39.56 11.27
C VAL A 41 -32.74 40.86 11.94
N ARG A 42 -33.74 41.64 12.34
CA ARG A 42 -33.56 42.89 13.06
C ARG A 42 -33.79 42.63 14.55
N THR A 43 -32.77 42.82 15.37
CA THR A 43 -32.82 42.69 16.84
C THR A 43 -32.69 44.07 17.48
N GLY A 44 -33.12 44.24 18.74
CA GLY A 44 -33.03 45.51 19.47
C GLY A 44 -34.38 46.03 20.00
N PHE A 45 -34.58 47.35 20.00
CA PHE A 45 -35.79 47.98 20.56
C PHE A 45 -37.08 47.45 19.90
N GLY A 46 -37.98 46.86 20.70
CA GLY A 46 -39.20 46.23 20.20
C GLY A 46 -39.04 44.78 19.74
N GLY A 47 -37.91 44.13 20.08
CA GLY A 47 -37.70 42.69 19.92
C GLY A 47 -37.20 42.26 18.53
N GLU A 48 -37.06 40.95 18.38
CA GLU A 48 -36.63 40.31 17.14
C GLU A 48 -37.72 40.40 16.06
N LYS A 49 -37.33 40.79 14.84
CA LYS A 49 -38.20 40.77 13.66
C LYS A 49 -37.47 40.21 12.45
N VAL A 50 -37.98 39.09 11.95
CA VAL A 50 -37.49 38.41 10.75
C VAL A 50 -38.16 38.97 9.50
N VAL A 51 -37.38 39.34 8.49
CA VAL A 51 -37.88 39.93 7.23
C VAL A 51 -37.43 39.11 6.03
N ILE A 52 -38.38 38.42 5.41
CA ILE A 52 -38.19 37.60 4.19
C ILE A 52 -38.95 38.28 3.05
N ASN A 53 -38.30 38.55 1.92
CA ASN A 53 -38.91 39.17 0.74
C ASN A 53 -39.71 40.46 1.05
N GLY A 54 -39.08 41.40 1.75
CA GLY A 54 -39.74 42.63 2.19
C GLY A 54 -38.74 43.69 2.66
N GLY A 55 -39.20 44.62 3.49
CA GLY A 55 -38.31 45.59 4.12
C GLY A 55 -38.83 46.04 5.47
N ALA A 56 -37.94 46.52 6.31
CA ALA A 56 -38.26 47.01 7.64
C ALA A 56 -37.51 48.30 7.94
N LEU A 57 -38.12 49.13 8.78
CA LEU A 57 -37.46 50.31 9.33
C LEU A 57 -36.48 49.86 10.42
N VAL A 58 -35.20 50.11 10.16
CA VAL A 58 -34.07 49.82 11.03
C VAL A 58 -33.50 51.16 11.48
N LEU A 59 -33.66 51.46 12.77
CA LEU A 59 -32.98 52.58 13.42
C LEU A 59 -31.55 52.16 13.81
N PRO A 60 -30.48 52.73 13.22
CA PRO A 60 -29.11 52.24 13.41
C PRO A 60 -28.59 52.30 14.85
N ILE A 61 -29.17 53.16 15.68
CA ILE A 61 -28.72 53.38 17.08
C ILE A 61 -29.26 52.29 18.02
N VAL A 62 -30.45 51.74 17.73
CA VAL A 62 -31.18 50.85 18.66
C VAL A 62 -31.51 49.48 18.06
N HIS A 63 -31.14 49.24 16.80
CA HIS A 63 -31.33 47.96 16.14
C HIS A 63 -30.04 47.46 15.49
N GLU A 64 -29.82 46.16 15.58
CA GLU A 64 -28.79 45.45 14.84
C GLU A 64 -29.43 44.61 13.73
N VAL A 65 -28.75 44.51 12.59
CA VAL A 65 -29.20 43.75 11.42
C VAL A 65 -28.22 42.63 11.15
N THR A 66 -28.71 41.40 11.27
CA THR A 66 -27.97 40.19 10.93
C THR A 66 -28.48 39.67 9.58
N PRO A 67 -27.68 39.77 8.51
CA PRO A 67 -28.04 39.19 7.22
C PRO A 67 -27.90 37.66 7.25
N VAL A 68 -28.77 36.98 6.51
CA VAL A 68 -28.85 35.53 6.39
C VAL A 68 -28.99 35.17 4.91
N ASN A 69 -28.05 34.37 4.40
CA ASN A 69 -28.08 33.86 3.04
C ASN A 69 -29.19 32.81 2.87
N LEU A 70 -30.00 32.94 1.82
CA LEU A 70 -31.05 31.99 1.44
C LEU A 70 -30.67 31.15 0.20
N ASN A 71 -29.53 31.43 -0.43
CA ASN A 71 -29.03 30.64 -1.55
C ASN A 71 -28.54 29.26 -1.10
N VAL A 72 -28.44 28.37 -2.07
CA VAL A 72 -27.89 27.03 -1.89
C VAL A 72 -26.37 27.14 -1.85
N VAL A 73 -25.78 26.66 -0.76
CA VAL A 73 -24.33 26.56 -0.56
C VAL A 73 -23.93 25.10 -0.70
N ARG A 74 -22.87 24.87 -1.47
CA ARG A 74 -22.28 23.55 -1.66
C ARG A 74 -21.13 23.35 -0.67
N ILE A 75 -21.20 22.30 0.13
CA ILE A 75 -20.18 21.94 1.11
C ILE A 75 -19.53 20.62 0.67
N PRO A 76 -18.32 20.67 0.12
CA PRO A 76 -17.59 19.46 -0.27
C PRO A 76 -16.96 18.81 0.97
N ILE A 77 -17.04 17.48 1.02
CA ILE A 77 -16.46 16.65 2.08
C ILE A 77 -15.73 15.50 1.41
N ALA A 78 -14.41 15.48 1.59
CA ALA A 78 -13.56 14.37 1.20
C ALA A 78 -13.05 13.69 2.45
N ARG A 79 -13.19 12.36 2.51
CA ARG A 79 -12.61 11.50 3.54
C ARG A 79 -11.86 10.39 2.83
N THR A 80 -10.55 10.59 2.69
CA THR A 80 -9.66 9.71 1.94
C THR A 80 -8.52 9.22 2.82
N ARG A 81 -7.91 8.08 2.49
CA ARG A 81 -6.69 7.56 3.11
C ARG A 81 -6.81 7.39 4.63
N GLU A 82 -6.04 8.14 5.42
CA GLU A 82 -6.02 8.05 6.88
C GLU A 82 -7.35 8.50 7.50
N GLU A 83 -8.07 9.43 6.85
CA GLU A 83 -9.35 9.97 7.31
C GLU A 83 -10.58 9.24 6.76
N ALA A 84 -10.35 8.18 5.98
CA ALA A 84 -11.38 7.34 5.39
C ALA A 84 -12.41 6.87 6.43
N VAL A 85 -13.64 6.63 5.96
CA VAL A 85 -14.68 6.08 6.81
C VAL A 85 -14.54 4.56 6.89
N ILE A 86 -14.88 3.99 8.04
CA ILE A 86 -14.85 2.55 8.27
C ILE A 86 -16.28 2.02 8.13
N THR A 87 -16.43 0.98 7.32
CA THR A 87 -17.70 0.32 7.07
C THR A 87 -18.05 -0.74 8.12
N GLY A 88 -19.24 -1.31 8.07
CA GLY A 88 -19.68 -2.38 8.98
C GLY A 88 -18.84 -3.67 8.88
N ASP A 89 -18.33 -3.97 7.68
CA ASP A 89 -17.33 -5.02 7.41
C ASP A 89 -15.88 -4.59 7.72
N ARG A 90 -15.70 -3.45 8.40
CA ARG A 90 -14.41 -2.92 8.89
C ARG A 90 -13.40 -2.63 7.79
N VAL A 91 -13.88 -2.38 6.58
CA VAL A 91 -13.05 -1.94 5.46
C VAL A 91 -13.01 -0.40 5.48
N ARG A 92 -11.85 0.17 5.14
CA ARG A 92 -11.72 1.61 4.94
C ARG A 92 -12.14 1.99 3.53
N VAL A 93 -12.95 3.03 3.44
CA VAL A 93 -13.55 3.50 2.20
C VAL A 93 -13.32 4.99 2.07
N ASP A 94 -12.74 5.35 0.94
CA ASP A 94 -12.55 6.72 0.52
C ASP A 94 -13.88 7.23 -0.05
N ILE A 95 -14.39 8.33 0.50
CA ILE A 95 -15.66 8.92 0.08
C ILE A 95 -15.49 10.41 -0.19
N GLU A 96 -15.93 10.83 -1.37
CA GLU A 96 -16.11 12.24 -1.72
C GLU A 96 -17.59 12.53 -1.88
N ALA A 97 -18.11 13.44 -1.06
CA ALA A 97 -19.51 13.83 -1.07
C ALA A 97 -19.69 15.36 -1.05
N GLU A 98 -20.70 15.84 -1.74
CA GLU A 98 -21.12 17.24 -1.78
C GLU A 98 -22.51 17.37 -1.15
N PHE A 99 -22.61 18.22 -0.13
CA PHE A 99 -23.86 18.54 0.55
C PHE A 99 -24.37 19.90 0.08
N PHE A 100 -25.60 19.94 -0.42
CA PHE A 100 -26.27 21.17 -0.86
C PHE A 100 -27.21 21.64 0.25
N VAL A 101 -26.87 22.77 0.86
CA VAL A 101 -27.52 23.26 2.08
C VAL A 101 -28.02 24.67 1.86
N ARG A 102 -29.19 24.98 2.41
CA ARG A 102 -29.75 26.34 2.38
C ARG A 102 -30.52 26.63 3.66
N VAL A 103 -30.82 27.89 3.92
CA VAL A 103 -31.72 28.26 5.03
C VAL A 103 -33.17 28.11 4.58
N LEU A 104 -33.99 27.43 5.39
CA LEU A 104 -35.41 27.27 5.10
C LEU A 104 -36.12 28.64 5.17
N GLN A 105 -36.94 28.98 4.17
CA GLN A 105 -37.66 30.27 4.09
C GLN A 105 -38.87 30.35 5.04
N LYS A 106 -38.68 29.95 6.30
CA LYS A 106 -39.65 30.11 7.40
C LYS A 106 -39.07 31.08 8.43
N LYS A 107 -39.94 31.86 9.08
CA LYS A 107 -39.52 32.86 10.07
C LYS A 107 -38.66 32.25 11.19
N GLU A 108 -39.09 31.11 11.71
CA GLU A 108 -38.40 30.38 12.79
C GLU A 108 -37.02 29.88 12.35
N ALA A 109 -36.90 29.36 11.13
CA ALA A 109 -35.62 28.85 10.61
C ALA A 109 -34.62 29.98 10.34
N VAL A 110 -35.07 31.11 9.78
CA VAL A 110 -34.21 32.27 9.56
C VAL A 110 -33.76 32.90 10.90
N ALA A 111 -34.63 32.92 11.91
CA ALA A 111 -34.26 33.32 13.28
C ALA A 111 -33.19 32.40 13.89
N ALA A 112 -33.38 31.08 13.79
CA ALA A 112 -32.41 30.09 14.26
C ALA A 112 -31.07 30.21 13.54
N ALA A 113 -31.08 30.40 12.21
CA ALA A 113 -29.87 30.61 11.42
C ALA A 113 -29.16 31.93 11.78
N ALA A 114 -29.91 33.02 11.98
CA ALA A 114 -29.34 34.31 12.37
C ALA A 114 -28.67 34.27 13.76
N SER A 115 -29.24 33.52 14.70
CA SER A 115 -28.71 33.40 16.06
C SER A 115 -27.53 32.41 16.17
N THR A 116 -27.54 31.32 15.41
CA THR A 116 -26.50 30.28 15.47
C THR A 116 -25.32 30.53 14.51
N LEU A 117 -25.61 30.96 13.28
CA LEU A 117 -24.63 31.14 12.21
C LEU A 117 -24.33 32.62 11.97
N GLY A 118 -25.35 33.47 12.09
CA GLY A 118 -25.24 34.91 11.87
C GLY A 118 -24.67 35.24 10.50
N ARG A 119 -23.66 36.12 10.48
CA ARG A 119 -22.99 36.55 9.23
C ARG A 119 -22.23 35.43 8.50
N ARG A 120 -21.91 34.32 9.17
CA ARG A 120 -21.20 33.19 8.56
C ARG A 120 -21.99 32.51 7.46
N THR A 121 -23.31 32.72 7.41
CA THR A 121 -24.15 32.23 6.29
C THR A 121 -23.79 32.85 4.94
N LEU A 122 -23.12 34.00 4.93
CA LEU A 122 -22.62 34.66 3.72
C LEU A 122 -21.19 34.22 3.35
N GLU A 123 -20.52 33.48 4.23
CA GLU A 123 -19.12 33.07 4.10
C GLU A 123 -19.06 31.55 3.97
N ASP A 124 -19.02 31.05 2.73
CA ASP A 124 -19.12 29.62 2.42
C ASP A 124 -18.09 28.76 3.18
N GLU A 125 -16.84 29.23 3.27
CA GLU A 125 -15.75 28.53 3.97
C GLU A 125 -16.02 28.37 5.47
N ARG A 126 -16.46 29.45 6.14
CA ARG A 126 -16.74 29.42 7.58
C ARG A 126 -18.00 28.61 7.90
N LEU A 127 -18.97 28.61 7.00
CA LEU A 127 -20.16 27.76 7.11
C LEU A 127 -19.77 26.28 6.96
N ALA A 128 -18.93 25.96 5.98
CA ALA A 128 -18.42 24.61 5.75
C ALA A 128 -17.66 24.08 6.98
N GLU A 129 -16.74 24.87 7.56
CA GLU A 129 -15.98 24.47 8.75
C GLU A 129 -16.88 24.08 9.92
N LEU A 130 -17.94 24.85 10.18
CA LEU A 130 -18.89 24.60 11.27
C LEU A 130 -19.75 23.35 11.05
N LEU A 131 -20.08 23.04 9.80
CA LEU A 131 -21.01 21.94 9.47
C LEU A 131 -20.29 20.64 9.11
N THR A 132 -19.01 20.69 8.75
CA THR A 132 -18.20 19.53 8.34
C THR A 132 -18.31 18.40 9.37
N GLY A 133 -18.16 18.72 10.66
CA GLY A 133 -18.26 17.71 11.73
C GLY A 133 -19.61 16.98 11.76
N LYS A 134 -20.72 17.68 11.50
CA LYS A 134 -22.07 17.11 11.49
C LYS A 134 -22.26 16.14 10.32
N PHE A 135 -21.81 16.53 9.13
CA PHE A 135 -21.91 15.68 7.94
C PHE A 135 -21.00 14.46 7.99
N VAL A 136 -19.79 14.62 8.51
CA VAL A 136 -18.85 13.51 8.70
C VAL A 136 -19.39 12.53 9.75
N GLY A 137 -20.04 13.04 10.79
CA GLY A 137 -20.78 12.20 11.74
C GLY A 137 -21.90 11.40 11.07
N ALA A 138 -22.69 12.02 10.19
CA ALA A 138 -23.74 11.33 9.44
C ALA A 138 -23.15 10.26 8.50
N LEU A 139 -22.13 10.60 7.70
CA LEU A 139 -21.44 9.65 6.81
C LEU A 139 -20.88 8.44 7.58
N ARG A 140 -20.18 8.68 8.69
CA ARG A 140 -19.62 7.62 9.53
C ARG A 140 -20.70 6.72 10.15
N SER A 141 -21.80 7.31 10.60
CA SER A 141 -22.89 6.56 11.20
C SER A 141 -23.55 5.61 10.21
N VAL A 142 -23.79 6.05 8.97
CA VAL A 142 -24.39 5.18 7.94
C VAL A 142 -23.38 4.16 7.44
N ALA A 143 -22.13 4.57 7.20
CA ALA A 143 -21.09 3.68 6.71
C ALA A 143 -20.84 2.52 7.68
N ALA A 144 -20.83 2.78 8.99
CA ALA A 144 -20.63 1.75 10.00
C ALA A 144 -21.74 0.68 10.06
N GLU A 145 -22.91 0.94 9.47
CA GLU A 145 -24.04 0.00 9.43
C GLU A 145 -24.08 -0.84 8.14
N ARG A 146 -23.39 -0.41 7.08
CA ARG A 146 -23.44 -1.03 5.75
C ARG A 146 -22.09 -1.65 5.38
N THR A 147 -22.09 -2.61 4.46
CA THR A 147 -20.84 -3.15 3.89
C THR A 147 -20.39 -2.32 2.68
N LEU A 148 -19.12 -2.45 2.29
CA LEU A 148 -18.59 -1.80 1.08
C LEU A 148 -19.43 -2.15 -0.16
N ASP A 149 -19.74 -3.43 -0.34
CA ASP A 149 -20.53 -3.91 -1.49
C ASP A 149 -21.93 -3.27 -1.52
N GLU A 150 -22.62 -3.16 -0.37
CA GLU A 150 -23.93 -2.51 -0.29
C GLU A 150 -23.86 -1.02 -0.63
N MET A 151 -22.79 -0.33 -0.22
CA MET A 151 -22.60 1.09 -0.51
C MET A 151 -22.33 1.36 -2.01
N HIS A 152 -21.73 0.40 -2.71
CA HIS A 152 -21.54 0.45 -4.16
C HIS A 152 -22.80 0.04 -4.94
N GLU A 153 -23.39 -1.11 -4.64
CA GLU A 153 -24.53 -1.65 -5.39
C GLU A 153 -25.83 -0.89 -5.11
N ARG A 154 -26.04 -0.47 -3.85
CA ARG A 154 -27.25 0.26 -3.40
C ARG A 154 -26.91 1.68 -2.95
N ARG A 155 -26.12 2.37 -3.77
CA ARG A 155 -25.69 3.76 -3.51
C ARG A 155 -26.86 4.71 -3.19
N GLY A 156 -28.01 4.53 -3.84
CA GLY A 156 -29.20 5.36 -3.60
C GLY A 156 -29.71 5.28 -2.15
N ASP A 157 -29.76 4.08 -1.58
CA ASP A 157 -30.20 3.86 -0.20
C ASP A 157 -29.21 4.47 0.79
N PHE A 158 -27.91 4.32 0.53
CA PHE A 158 -26.86 4.95 1.34
C PHE A 158 -26.99 6.48 1.33
N VAL A 159 -27.19 7.10 0.15
CA VAL A 159 -27.37 8.55 0.02
C VAL A 159 -28.62 9.03 0.76
N ALA A 160 -29.73 8.28 0.66
CA ALA A 160 -30.97 8.61 1.36
C ALA A 160 -30.80 8.59 2.90
N ASP A 161 -30.17 7.54 3.42
CA ASP A 161 -29.91 7.38 4.86
C ASP A 161 -28.96 8.47 5.41
N VAL A 162 -27.95 8.85 4.62
CA VAL A 162 -27.02 9.94 4.96
C VAL A 162 -27.77 11.27 4.95
N ALA A 163 -28.62 11.51 3.96
CA ALA A 163 -29.41 12.73 3.86
C ALA A 163 -30.38 12.87 5.04
N GLU A 164 -31.05 11.79 5.46
CA GLU A 164 -31.97 11.80 6.60
C GLU A 164 -31.23 12.17 7.90
N ARG A 165 -30.12 11.50 8.22
CA ARG A 165 -29.33 11.79 9.43
C ARG A 165 -28.74 13.20 9.42
N ALA A 166 -28.25 13.67 8.26
CA ALA A 166 -27.73 15.01 8.11
C ALA A 166 -28.82 16.09 8.25
N ALA A 167 -30.02 15.86 7.70
CA ALA A 167 -31.14 16.80 7.77
C ALA A 167 -31.57 17.07 9.21
N VAL A 168 -31.62 16.04 10.06
CA VAL A 168 -31.95 16.20 11.49
C VAL A 168 -30.93 17.11 12.20
N ALA A 169 -29.64 16.95 11.91
CA ALA A 169 -28.57 17.74 12.51
C ALA A 169 -28.55 19.21 12.03
N LEU A 170 -29.04 19.46 10.82
CA LEU A 170 -29.14 20.78 10.20
C LEU A 170 -30.36 21.58 10.65
N ALA A 171 -31.50 20.91 10.86
CA ALA A 171 -32.75 21.53 11.25
C ALA A 171 -32.63 22.36 12.55
N GLN A 172 -31.78 21.94 13.49
CA GLN A 172 -31.50 22.67 14.73
C GLN A 172 -30.90 24.06 14.51
N ASN A 173 -30.20 24.26 13.39
CA ASN A 173 -29.57 25.53 13.02
C ASN A 173 -30.43 26.34 12.02
N GLY A 174 -31.66 25.90 11.74
CA GLY A 174 -32.53 26.52 10.73
C GLY A 174 -32.11 26.24 9.28
N LEU A 175 -31.22 25.27 9.07
CA LEU A 175 -30.75 24.84 7.75
C LEU A 175 -31.58 23.65 7.24
N GLU A 176 -31.76 23.60 5.93
CA GLU A 176 -32.38 22.51 5.17
C GLU A 176 -31.33 21.91 4.24
N LEU A 177 -31.31 20.58 4.19
CA LEU A 177 -30.54 19.84 3.20
C LEU A 177 -31.39 19.71 1.93
N GLU A 178 -30.92 20.25 0.82
CA GLU A 178 -31.59 20.13 -0.46
C GLU A 178 -31.31 18.78 -1.12
N SER A 179 -30.03 18.42 -1.17
CA SER A 179 -29.58 17.14 -1.72
C SER A 179 -28.18 16.78 -1.24
N VAL A 180 -27.86 15.49 -1.31
CA VAL A 180 -26.50 14.96 -1.13
C VAL A 180 -26.10 14.29 -2.44
N ALA A 181 -24.92 14.61 -2.93
CA ALA A 181 -24.30 13.90 -4.05
C ALA A 181 -23.04 13.23 -3.54
N ILE A 182 -22.87 11.94 -3.82
CA ILE A 182 -21.56 11.30 -3.67
C ILE A 182 -20.93 11.37 -5.04
N THR A 183 -19.71 11.90 -5.11
CA THR A 183 -18.93 12.02 -6.34
C THR A 183 -18.16 10.72 -6.55
N ASP A 184 -17.36 10.35 -5.55
CA ASP A 184 -16.48 9.19 -5.58
C ASP A 184 -16.64 8.32 -4.34
N LEU A 185 -16.50 7.01 -4.52
CA LEU A 185 -16.56 6.01 -3.47
C LEU A 185 -15.71 4.82 -3.91
N ASP A 186 -14.62 4.55 -3.20
CA ASP A 186 -13.74 3.42 -3.49
C ASP A 186 -13.09 2.90 -2.21
N GLN A 187 -12.57 1.68 -2.26
CA GLN A 187 -11.80 1.11 -1.17
C GLN A 187 -10.47 1.85 -1.01
N THR A 188 -10.14 2.21 0.22
CA THR A 188 -8.81 2.77 0.53
C THR A 188 -7.72 1.73 0.24
N ASN A 189 -6.58 2.16 -0.33
CA ASN A 189 -5.46 1.27 -0.58
C ASN A 189 -4.89 0.64 0.71
N LEU A 190 -4.35 -0.59 0.60
CA LEU A 190 -3.80 -1.35 1.74
C LEU A 190 -2.69 -0.61 2.51
N GLU A 191 -1.94 0.27 1.85
CA GLU A 191 -0.85 1.04 2.46
C GLU A 191 -1.32 1.96 3.60
N PHE A 192 -2.57 2.40 3.57
CA PHE A 192 -3.14 3.30 4.57
C PHE A 192 -3.84 2.55 5.72
N PHE A 193 -3.83 1.21 5.72
CA PHE A 193 -4.32 0.41 6.84
C PHE A 193 -3.26 0.33 7.92
N ASN A 194 -3.63 0.61 9.18
CA ASN A 194 -2.70 0.52 10.30
C ASN A 194 -2.84 -0.84 11.01
N PRO A 195 -1.86 -1.77 10.91
CA PRO A 195 -1.95 -3.08 11.57
C PRO A 195 -1.97 -3.01 13.10
N SER A 196 -1.58 -1.87 13.70
CA SER A 196 -1.63 -1.67 15.14
C SER A 196 -3.03 -1.28 15.64
N ASN A 197 -3.91 -0.83 14.74
CA ASN A 197 -5.30 -0.52 15.09
C ASN A 197 -6.15 -1.80 14.98
N ARG A 198 -6.90 -2.13 16.04
CA ARG A 198 -7.76 -3.32 16.09
C ARG A 198 -8.75 -3.40 14.92
N PHE A 199 -9.37 -2.29 14.53
CA PHE A 199 -10.37 -2.29 13.46
C PHE A 199 -9.72 -2.53 12.10
N ASP A 200 -8.63 -1.82 11.81
CA ASP A 200 -7.89 -1.95 10.57
C ASP A 200 -7.23 -3.33 10.45
N ALA A 201 -6.74 -3.90 11.55
CA ALA A 201 -6.17 -5.25 11.58
C ALA A 201 -7.22 -6.33 11.29
N GLU A 202 -8.43 -6.20 11.84
CA GLU A 202 -9.53 -7.12 11.58
C GLU A 202 -10.01 -7.00 10.12
N GLY A 203 -10.18 -5.77 9.61
CA GLY A 203 -10.51 -5.52 8.20
C GLY A 203 -9.45 -6.03 7.23
N LEU A 204 -8.17 -5.79 7.52
CA LEU A 204 -7.05 -6.29 6.71
C LEU A 204 -7.02 -7.82 6.67
N THR A 205 -7.30 -8.48 7.80
CA THR A 205 -7.35 -9.94 7.87
C THR A 205 -8.49 -10.48 7.00
N GLN A 206 -9.68 -9.92 7.11
CA GLN A 206 -10.85 -10.31 6.28
C GLN A 206 -10.60 -10.05 4.80
N LEU A 207 -9.99 -8.92 4.46
CA LEU A 207 -9.63 -8.58 3.08
C LEU A 207 -8.61 -9.58 2.52
N ILE A 208 -7.54 -9.88 3.27
CA ILE A 208 -6.53 -10.87 2.85
C ILE A 208 -7.15 -12.25 2.70
N GLU A 209 -8.00 -12.68 3.63
CA GLU A 209 -8.72 -13.95 3.54
C GLU A 209 -9.60 -14.01 2.29
N ALA A 210 -10.36 -12.94 2.00
CA ALA A 210 -11.19 -12.84 0.81
C ALA A 210 -10.36 -12.85 -0.48
N ILE A 211 -9.22 -12.14 -0.51
CA ILE A 211 -8.30 -12.11 -1.66
C ILE A 211 -7.69 -13.50 -1.89
N GLU A 212 -7.17 -14.16 -0.85
CA GLU A 212 -6.60 -15.50 -0.95
C GLU A 212 -7.65 -16.54 -1.32
N ALA A 213 -8.87 -16.45 -0.78
CA ALA A 213 -9.99 -17.29 -1.18
C ALA A 213 -10.34 -17.12 -2.67
N ARG A 214 -10.43 -15.87 -3.16
CA ARG A 214 -10.69 -15.57 -4.58
C ARG A 214 -9.52 -16.02 -5.47
N ARG A 215 -8.27 -15.90 -5.00
CA ARG A 215 -7.07 -16.35 -5.71
C ARG A 215 -7.04 -17.88 -5.83
N LYS A 216 -7.32 -18.59 -4.74
CA LYS A 216 -7.44 -20.05 -4.73
C LYS A 216 -8.56 -20.51 -5.64
N LEU A 217 -9.75 -19.93 -5.54
CA LEU A 217 -10.89 -20.25 -6.41
C LEU A 217 -10.52 -20.07 -7.89
N ARG A 218 -9.86 -18.96 -8.23
CA ARG A 218 -9.39 -18.71 -9.60
C ARG A 218 -8.41 -19.80 -10.06
N ASN A 219 -7.42 -20.14 -9.25
CA ASN A 219 -6.46 -21.18 -9.57
C ASN A 219 -7.12 -22.56 -9.70
N ASP A 220 -8.07 -22.89 -8.82
CA ASP A 220 -8.83 -24.15 -8.88
C ASP A 220 -9.66 -24.21 -10.18
N ILE A 221 -10.27 -23.10 -10.60
CA ILE A 221 -10.97 -22.98 -11.89
C ILE A 221 -9.99 -23.15 -13.06
N GLU A 222 -8.84 -22.49 -13.04
CA GLU A 222 -7.83 -22.60 -14.10
C GLU A 222 -7.29 -24.03 -14.21
N GLN A 223 -6.97 -24.67 -13.08
CA GLN A 223 -6.44 -26.03 -13.03
C GLN A 223 -7.51 -27.06 -13.42
N SER A 224 -8.74 -26.95 -12.93
CA SER A 224 -9.84 -27.82 -13.33
C SER A 224 -10.19 -27.66 -14.81
N SER A 225 -10.18 -26.43 -15.32
CA SER A 225 -10.36 -26.14 -16.75
C SER A 225 -9.23 -26.76 -17.58
N MET A 226 -7.97 -26.65 -17.14
CA MET A 226 -6.84 -27.28 -17.81
C MET A 226 -6.94 -28.81 -17.83
N VAL A 227 -7.37 -29.43 -16.73
CA VAL A 227 -7.60 -30.88 -16.67
C VAL A 227 -8.74 -31.28 -17.58
N ALA A 228 -9.87 -30.56 -17.57
CA ALA A 228 -11.03 -30.83 -18.43
C ALA A 228 -10.66 -30.74 -19.92
N ILE A 229 -9.92 -29.69 -20.32
CA ILE A 229 -9.41 -29.54 -21.70
C ILE A 229 -8.49 -30.70 -22.05
N ARG A 230 -7.54 -31.08 -21.18
CA ARG A 230 -6.64 -32.22 -21.43
C ARG A 230 -7.38 -33.55 -21.53
N SER A 231 -8.38 -33.81 -20.68
CA SER A 231 -9.17 -35.04 -20.77
C SER A 231 -9.97 -35.08 -22.06
N GLN A 232 -10.55 -33.95 -22.48
CA GLN A 232 -11.31 -33.86 -23.73
C GLN A 232 -10.41 -34.03 -24.95
N ASN A 233 -9.21 -33.46 -24.94
CA ASN A 233 -8.21 -33.65 -25.99
C ASN A 233 -7.74 -35.12 -26.06
N LEU A 234 -7.47 -35.76 -24.91
CA LEU A 234 -7.10 -37.17 -24.86
C LEU A 234 -8.23 -38.07 -25.38
N GLU A 235 -9.48 -37.74 -25.07
CA GLU A 235 -10.64 -38.49 -25.55
C GLU A 235 -10.85 -38.31 -27.06
N ALA A 236 -10.68 -37.09 -27.57
CA ALA A 236 -10.67 -36.82 -29.01
C ALA A 236 -9.53 -37.57 -29.73
N GLU A 237 -8.34 -37.63 -29.14
CA GLU A 237 -7.20 -38.37 -29.69
C GLU A 237 -7.46 -39.88 -29.69
N LYS A 238 -8.01 -40.44 -28.61
CA LYS A 238 -8.45 -41.85 -28.55
C LYS A 238 -9.50 -42.15 -29.62
N GLN A 239 -10.50 -41.28 -29.79
CA GLN A 239 -11.51 -41.44 -30.83
C GLN A 239 -10.90 -41.40 -32.23
N THR A 240 -9.95 -40.49 -32.46
CA THR A 240 -9.23 -40.40 -33.74
C THR A 240 -8.47 -41.69 -34.03
N LEU A 241 -7.74 -42.22 -33.04
CA LEU A 241 -7.02 -43.48 -33.17
C LEU A 241 -7.96 -44.69 -33.39
N MET A 242 -9.12 -44.73 -32.73
CA MET A 242 -10.13 -45.77 -32.98
C MET A 242 -10.66 -45.69 -34.41
N LEU A 243 -10.96 -44.49 -34.91
CA LEU A 243 -11.40 -44.29 -36.29
C LEU A 243 -10.30 -44.67 -37.30
N GLU A 244 -9.03 -44.36 -37.02
CA GLU A 244 -7.91 -44.81 -37.85
C GLU A 244 -7.81 -46.34 -37.88
N GLN A 245 -7.87 -47.00 -36.72
CA GLN A 245 -7.88 -48.46 -36.63
C GLN A 245 -9.05 -49.07 -37.41
N GLU A 246 -10.27 -48.55 -37.23
CA GLU A 246 -11.46 -49.04 -37.92
C GLU A 246 -11.37 -48.81 -39.44
N SER A 247 -10.78 -47.68 -39.88
CA SER A 247 -10.54 -47.39 -41.28
C SER A 247 -9.50 -48.31 -41.92
N GLU A 248 -8.43 -48.65 -41.18
CA GLU A 248 -7.41 -49.59 -41.63
C GLU A 248 -7.93 -51.03 -41.65
N ASP A 249 -8.70 -51.44 -40.65
CA ASP A 249 -9.39 -52.73 -40.65
C ASP A 249 -10.39 -52.85 -41.81
N ALA A 250 -11.14 -51.79 -42.11
CA ALA A 250 -12.04 -51.76 -43.26
C ALA A 250 -11.26 -51.86 -44.59
N ARG A 251 -10.13 -51.16 -44.73
CA ARG A 251 -9.23 -51.26 -45.90
C ARG A 251 -8.65 -52.65 -46.06
N LEU A 252 -8.13 -53.24 -44.99
CA LEU A 252 -7.56 -54.59 -45.00
C LEU A 252 -8.62 -55.64 -45.34
N ASN A 253 -9.84 -55.51 -44.81
CA ASN A 253 -10.96 -56.39 -45.14
C ASN A 253 -11.39 -56.22 -46.61
N GLN A 254 -11.44 -55.00 -47.13
CA GLN A 254 -11.73 -54.74 -48.54
C GLN A 254 -10.64 -55.31 -49.46
N GLN A 255 -9.37 -55.17 -49.09
CA GLN A 255 -8.24 -55.71 -49.83
C GLN A 255 -8.26 -57.24 -49.83
N ARG A 256 -8.50 -57.88 -48.68
CA ARG A 256 -8.71 -59.33 -48.59
C ARG A 256 -9.88 -59.80 -49.45
N ALA A 257 -11.02 -59.10 -49.40
CA ALA A 257 -12.17 -59.45 -50.24
C ALA A 257 -11.85 -59.36 -51.74
N LEU A 258 -11.12 -58.31 -52.17
CA LEU A 258 -10.66 -58.15 -53.56
C LEU A 258 -9.63 -59.22 -53.96
N GLU A 259 -8.71 -59.59 -53.09
CA GLU A 259 -7.75 -60.67 -53.36
C GLU A 259 -8.44 -62.03 -53.47
N THR A 260 -9.42 -62.30 -52.60
CA THR A 260 -10.22 -63.53 -52.65
C THR A 260 -11.01 -63.59 -53.97
N LEU A 261 -11.68 -62.49 -54.36
CA LEU A 261 -12.40 -62.38 -55.63
C LEU A 261 -11.48 -62.57 -56.85
N ARG A 262 -10.28 -61.99 -56.82
CA ARG A 262 -9.27 -62.16 -57.89
C ARG A 262 -8.73 -63.59 -57.95
N ALA A 263 -8.56 -64.25 -56.80
CA ALA A 263 -8.16 -65.65 -56.73
C ALA A 263 -9.24 -66.57 -57.33
N ASP A 264 -10.50 -66.34 -57.00
CA ASP A 264 -11.64 -67.08 -57.57
C ASP A 264 -11.75 -66.87 -59.09
N GLN A 265 -11.61 -65.63 -59.57
CA GLN A 265 -11.58 -65.35 -61.01
C GLN A 265 -10.42 -66.04 -61.73
N ARG A 266 -9.22 -66.05 -61.14
CA ARG A 266 -8.05 -66.75 -61.71
C ARG A 266 -8.29 -68.26 -61.74
N ALA A 267 -8.88 -68.82 -60.69
CA ALA A 267 -9.22 -70.24 -60.65
C ALA A 267 -10.26 -70.61 -61.72
N GLU A 268 -11.26 -69.76 -61.94
CA GLU A 268 -12.30 -69.99 -62.93
C GLU A 268 -11.77 -69.88 -64.37
N VAL A 269 -10.93 -68.87 -64.65
CA VAL A 269 -10.25 -68.73 -65.95
C VAL A 269 -9.35 -69.93 -66.22
N ALA A 270 -8.56 -70.38 -65.24
CA ALA A 270 -7.72 -71.56 -65.38
C ALA A 270 -8.54 -72.84 -65.65
N ARG A 271 -9.70 -73.01 -65.00
CA ARG A 271 -10.61 -74.14 -65.28
C ARG A 271 -11.17 -74.10 -66.70
N ILE A 272 -11.61 -72.92 -67.16
CA ILE A 272 -12.14 -72.75 -68.52
C ILE A 272 -11.05 -73.02 -69.56
N GLN A 273 -9.83 -72.55 -69.31
CA GLN A 273 -8.70 -72.72 -70.21
C GLN A 273 -8.24 -74.19 -70.29
N ALA A 274 -8.17 -74.89 -69.15
CA ALA A 274 -7.90 -76.34 -69.11
C ALA A 274 -8.99 -77.18 -69.79
N ALA A 275 -10.27 -76.81 -69.65
CA ALA A 275 -11.37 -77.49 -70.33
C ALA A 275 -11.29 -77.31 -71.86
N ARG A 276 -10.96 -76.10 -72.34
CA ARG A 276 -10.75 -75.80 -73.77
C ARG A 276 -9.54 -76.53 -74.35
N GLU A 277 -8.45 -76.62 -73.60
CA GLU A 277 -7.25 -77.36 -74.02
C GLU A 277 -7.53 -78.87 -74.12
N SER A 278 -8.26 -79.44 -73.16
CA SER A 278 -8.67 -80.85 -73.21
C SER A 278 -9.60 -81.17 -74.40
N GLU A 279 -10.53 -80.26 -74.71
CA GLU A 279 -11.43 -80.36 -75.87
C GLU A 279 -10.64 -80.32 -77.20
N ALA A 280 -9.59 -79.48 -77.28
CA ALA A 280 -8.70 -79.39 -78.44
C ALA A 280 -7.76 -80.62 -78.57
N GLU A 281 -7.28 -81.19 -77.46
CA GLU A 281 -6.51 -82.44 -77.46
C GLU A 281 -7.34 -83.64 -77.90
N GLN A 282 -8.59 -83.74 -77.45
CA GLN A 282 -9.50 -84.81 -77.87
C GLN A 282 -9.80 -84.75 -79.37
N ALA A 283 -9.97 -83.55 -79.93
CA ALA A 283 -10.11 -83.35 -81.38
C ALA A 283 -8.84 -83.75 -82.16
N ARG A 284 -7.64 -83.45 -81.63
CA ARG A 284 -6.36 -83.86 -82.23
C ARG A 284 -6.17 -85.38 -82.20
N ILE A 285 -6.50 -86.04 -81.10
CA ILE A 285 -6.35 -87.50 -80.95
C ILE A 285 -7.33 -88.22 -81.88
N GLY A 286 -8.58 -87.74 -82.02
CA GLY A 286 -9.55 -88.28 -82.97
C GLY A 286 -9.04 -88.22 -84.42
N SER A 287 -8.50 -87.08 -84.84
CA SER A 287 -7.91 -86.91 -86.18
C SER A 287 -6.68 -87.80 -86.41
N GLN A 288 -5.84 -88.02 -85.39
CA GLN A 288 -4.68 -88.92 -85.46
C GLN A 288 -5.06 -90.40 -85.55
N GLN A 289 -6.17 -90.82 -84.94
CA GLN A 289 -6.66 -92.20 -85.03
C GLN A 289 -7.19 -92.52 -86.43
N GLU A 290 -7.86 -91.57 -87.09
CA GLU A 290 -8.28 -91.72 -88.50
C GLU A 290 -7.10 -91.80 -89.47
N THR A 291 -6.04 -91.01 -89.25
CA THR A 291 -4.83 -91.06 -90.09
C THR A 291 -4.07 -92.37 -89.94
N ARG A 292 -3.94 -92.89 -88.71
CA ARG A 292 -3.33 -94.21 -88.46
C ARG A 292 -4.15 -95.35 -89.07
N GLY A 293 -5.48 -95.25 -89.10
CA GLY A 293 -6.34 -96.20 -89.82
C GLY A 293 -6.02 -96.26 -91.31
N PHE A 294 -5.88 -95.10 -91.96
CA PHE A 294 -5.53 -94.99 -93.38
C PHE A 294 -4.13 -95.53 -93.72
N GLU A 295 -3.16 -95.37 -92.82
CA GLU A 295 -1.80 -95.90 -93.01
C GLU A 295 -1.73 -97.44 -92.93
N ILE A 296 -2.53 -98.05 -92.05
CA ILE A 296 -2.58 -99.50 -91.88
C ILE A 296 -3.25 -100.18 -93.09
N ASP A 297 -4.32 -99.60 -93.63
CA ASP A 297 -4.97 -100.12 -94.84
C ASP A 297 -4.07 -99.99 -96.07
N ARG A 298 -3.33 -98.89 -96.20
CA ARG A 298 -2.34 -98.72 -97.27
C ARG A 298 -1.22 -99.77 -97.18
N ARG A 299 -0.78 -100.11 -95.97
CA ARG A 299 0.26 -101.13 -95.75
C ARG A 299 -0.23 -102.53 -96.15
N ARG A 300 -1.46 -102.90 -95.81
CA ARG A 300 -2.07 -104.19 -96.22
C ARG A 300 -2.20 -104.30 -97.74
N THR A 301 -2.58 -103.22 -98.43
CA THR A 301 -2.70 -103.25 -99.90
C THR A 301 -1.36 -103.41 -100.63
N LEU A 302 -0.26 -102.93 -100.02
CA LEU A 302 1.09 -103.11 -100.56
C LEU A 302 1.63 -104.52 -100.31
N GLU A 303 1.41 -105.09 -99.12
CA GLU A 303 1.80 -106.47 -98.80
C GLU A 303 1.05 -107.52 -99.67
N GLU A 304 -0.25 -107.31 -99.96
CA GLU A 304 -1.03 -108.17 -100.87
C GLU A 304 -0.60 -108.08 -102.35
N ALA A 305 0.08 -106.99 -102.74
CA ALA A 305 0.62 -106.80 -104.08
C ALA A 305 2.01 -107.45 -104.23
N GLU A 306 2.84 -107.40 -103.18
CA GLU A 306 4.16 -108.04 -103.14
C GLU A 306 4.06 -109.58 -103.14
N ILE A 307 3.11 -110.15 -102.40
CA ILE A 307 2.89 -111.61 -102.35
C ILE A 307 2.42 -112.15 -103.71
N ARG A 308 1.55 -111.43 -104.42
CA ARG A 308 1.10 -111.81 -105.77
C ARG A 308 2.23 -111.74 -106.82
N ALA A 309 3.16 -110.80 -106.68
CA ALA A 309 4.33 -110.72 -107.55
C ALA A 309 5.34 -111.85 -107.31
N GLN A 310 5.48 -112.32 -106.06
CA GLN A 310 6.37 -113.45 -105.71
C GLN A 310 5.83 -114.80 -106.20
N GLU A 311 4.52 -115.03 -106.15
CA GLU A 311 3.91 -116.29 -106.62
C GLU A 311 3.96 -116.49 -108.14
N GLU A 312 3.99 -115.42 -108.94
CA GLU A 312 4.18 -115.51 -110.40
C GLU A 312 5.63 -115.86 -110.80
N VAL A 313 6.61 -115.35 -110.06
CA VAL A 313 8.04 -115.61 -110.33
C VAL A 313 8.43 -117.05 -109.98
N GLU A 314 7.89 -117.61 -108.90
CA GLU A 314 8.15 -119.02 -108.51
C GLU A 314 7.46 -120.03 -109.45
N ARG A 315 6.26 -119.72 -109.98
CA ARG A 315 5.59 -120.57 -111.00
C ARG A 315 6.34 -120.56 -112.34
N ALA A 316 7.03 -119.47 -112.70
CA ALA A 316 7.85 -119.39 -113.91
C ALA A 316 9.17 -120.18 -113.79
N ARG A 317 9.77 -120.22 -112.59
CA ARG A 317 11.02 -120.95 -112.30
C ARG A 317 10.84 -122.48 -112.32
N ILE A 318 9.73 -122.98 -111.78
CA ILE A 318 9.41 -124.42 -111.70
C ILE A 318 9.04 -125.01 -113.08
N ALA A 319 8.45 -124.21 -113.98
CA ALA A 319 8.15 -124.63 -115.35
C ALA A 319 9.40 -124.75 -116.24
N GLN A 320 10.46 -123.99 -115.96
CA GLN A 320 11.71 -123.99 -116.72
C GLN A 320 12.64 -125.16 -116.34
N GLU A 321 12.63 -125.58 -115.07
CA GLU A 321 13.43 -126.74 -114.59
C GLU A 321 12.86 -128.09 -115.07
N GLN A 322 11.55 -128.24 -115.19
CA GLN A 322 10.92 -129.48 -115.69
C GLN A 322 11.10 -129.69 -117.22
N ALA A 323 11.39 -128.63 -117.98
CA ALA A 323 11.70 -128.69 -119.41
C ALA A 323 13.17 -129.04 -119.72
N LEU A 324 14.09 -128.81 -118.77
CA LEU A 324 15.54 -129.06 -118.92
C LEU A 324 15.97 -130.47 -118.47
N GLU A 325 15.20 -131.14 -117.62
CA GLU A 325 15.44 -132.52 -117.16
C GLU A 325 15.11 -133.59 -118.23
N THR A 326 14.11 -133.36 -119.09
CA THR A 326 13.70 -134.33 -120.13
C THR A 326 14.60 -134.35 -121.37
N ALA A 327 15.49 -133.36 -121.53
CA ALA A 327 16.47 -133.28 -122.63
C ALA A 327 17.87 -133.81 -122.26
N ARG A 328 18.14 -134.10 -120.97
CA ARG A 328 19.46 -134.52 -120.47
C ARG A 328 19.70 -136.04 -120.56
N ILE A 329 18.63 -136.84 -120.65
CA ILE A 329 18.66 -138.31 -120.58
C ILE A 329 18.98 -139.00 -121.92
N GLU A 330 18.86 -138.32 -123.08
CA GLU A 330 19.18 -138.92 -124.39
C GLU A 330 20.64 -138.75 -124.87
N ARG A 331 21.40 -137.77 -124.34
CA ARG A 331 22.74 -137.42 -124.87
C ARG A 331 23.93 -138.08 -124.15
N GLU A 332 23.70 -138.64 -122.96
CA GLU A 332 24.73 -139.31 -122.15
C GLU A 332 25.09 -140.73 -122.64
N ARG A 333 24.37 -141.29 -123.62
CA ARG A 333 24.56 -142.68 -124.08
C ARG A 333 25.58 -142.87 -125.20
N LEU A 334 26.13 -141.79 -125.80
CA LEU A 334 26.99 -141.88 -126.99
C LEU A 334 28.43 -141.36 -126.84
N VAL A 335 28.80 -140.67 -125.75
CA VAL A 335 30.12 -140.00 -125.64
C VAL A 335 31.11 -140.76 -124.73
N ARG A 336 30.76 -141.99 -124.32
CA ARG A 336 31.62 -142.89 -123.53
C ARG A 336 32.60 -143.74 -124.37
N GLN A 337 32.62 -143.58 -125.70
CA GLN A 337 33.57 -144.21 -126.62
C GLN A 337 34.18 -143.08 -127.46
N GLU A 338 35.48 -142.78 -127.24
CA GLU A 338 36.49 -142.48 -128.28
C GLU A 338 37.63 -141.52 -127.89
N GLN A 339 37.76 -141.03 -126.65
CA GLN A 339 38.90 -140.18 -126.28
C GLN A 339 39.65 -140.66 -125.04
N ILE A 340 39.93 -141.96 -125.04
CA ILE A 340 41.24 -142.48 -124.66
C ILE A 340 42.03 -142.53 -125.98
N ARG A 341 42.60 -141.42 -126.44
CA ARG A 341 43.47 -141.45 -127.62
C ARG A 341 44.52 -140.36 -127.69
N GLN A 342 45.14 -140.02 -126.57
CA GLN A 342 46.44 -139.32 -126.42
C GLN A 342 46.29 -138.26 -125.31
N ARG A 343 46.94 -138.27 -124.14
CA ARG A 343 48.08 -139.01 -123.59
C ARG A 343 49.16 -139.38 -124.60
N HIS A 344 50.02 -138.42 -124.89
CA HIS A 344 51.45 -138.63 -124.71
C HIS A 344 52.08 -137.23 -124.79
N ASP A 345 52.31 -136.60 -123.64
CA ASP A 345 53.56 -136.73 -122.88
C ASP A 345 54.71 -136.02 -123.59
N LEU A 346 55.37 -135.16 -122.79
CA LEU A 346 56.54 -134.30 -123.07
C LEU A 346 56.14 -132.92 -123.63
N GLU A 347 56.50 -131.78 -123.04
CA GLU A 347 57.73 -131.40 -122.33
C GLU A 347 57.42 -130.38 -121.22
N ASN A 348 57.84 -130.63 -119.98
CA ASN A 348 58.93 -129.90 -119.33
C ASN A 348 59.59 -128.77 -120.15
N ALA A 349 59.12 -127.54 -119.95
CA ALA A 349 59.97 -126.36 -119.67
C ALA A 349 59.08 -125.27 -119.03
N GLU A 350 59.06 -125.21 -117.69
CA GLU A 350 59.62 -124.08 -116.89
C GLU A 350 58.65 -122.88 -116.77
N ILE A 351 58.19 -122.47 -115.59
CA ILE A 351 59.01 -121.83 -114.54
C ILE A 351 60.13 -120.97 -115.14
N ALA A 352 59.76 -119.91 -115.86
CA ALA A 352 60.22 -118.56 -115.54
C ALA A 352 59.41 -117.52 -116.32
N ALA A 353 58.93 -116.54 -115.55
CA ALA A 353 58.58 -115.20 -115.97
C ALA A 353 57.18 -114.96 -116.58
N ASN A 354 56.35 -114.08 -116.02
CA ASN A 354 56.56 -113.17 -114.90
C ASN A 354 55.25 -112.61 -114.35
N GLU A 355 55.32 -112.31 -113.07
CA GLU A 355 54.30 -111.87 -112.12
C GLU A 355 53.83 -110.41 -112.25
N ASP A 356 53.85 -109.79 -113.45
CA ASP A 356 53.74 -108.32 -113.54
C ASP A 356 52.38 -107.70 -113.90
N LEU A 357 51.28 -108.44 -114.02
CA LEU A 357 50.05 -107.84 -114.59
C LEU A 357 48.72 -108.04 -113.87
N GLU A 358 48.69 -108.69 -112.71
CA GLU A 358 47.45 -108.80 -111.92
C GLU A 358 47.44 -107.97 -110.62
N ARG A 359 48.41 -107.08 -110.42
CA ARG A 359 48.38 -106.08 -109.32
C ARG A 359 47.60 -104.80 -109.64
N ALA A 360 47.10 -104.63 -110.87
CA ALA A 360 46.56 -103.36 -111.34
C ALA A 360 45.05 -103.12 -111.10
N ARG A 361 44.27 -104.12 -110.65
CA ARG A 361 42.79 -103.97 -110.62
C ARG A 361 42.19 -103.49 -109.29
N ILE A 362 42.97 -103.43 -108.21
CA ILE A 362 42.43 -103.13 -106.85
C ILE A 362 42.69 -101.67 -106.41
N ALA A 363 43.59 -100.92 -107.07
CA ALA A 363 43.92 -99.55 -106.69
C ALA A 363 42.84 -98.50 -107.06
N SER A 364 42.08 -98.73 -108.15
CA SER A 364 41.12 -97.76 -108.69
C SER A 364 39.84 -97.59 -107.84
N GLN A 365 39.50 -98.54 -106.96
CA GLN A 365 38.26 -98.47 -106.17
C GLN A 365 38.38 -97.69 -104.86
N ARG A 366 39.60 -97.38 -104.38
CA ARG A 366 39.80 -96.59 -103.15
C ARG A 366 39.75 -95.07 -103.39
N GLN A 367 40.14 -94.59 -104.57
CA GLN A 367 40.28 -93.15 -104.84
C GLN A 367 38.94 -92.38 -104.95
N LEU A 368 37.81 -93.06 -105.21
CA LEU A 368 36.49 -92.40 -105.30
C LEU A 368 35.82 -92.19 -103.93
N ARG A 369 36.18 -92.94 -102.89
CA ARG A 369 35.62 -92.78 -101.54
C ARG A 369 36.28 -91.65 -100.74
N GLU A 370 37.58 -91.43 -100.92
CA GLU A 370 38.28 -90.30 -100.26
C GLU A 370 37.89 -88.94 -100.85
N ALA A 371 37.53 -88.87 -102.14
CA ALA A 371 37.15 -87.61 -102.79
C ALA A 371 35.77 -87.08 -102.35
N GLN A 372 34.82 -87.94 -101.95
CA GLN A 372 33.50 -87.51 -101.48
C GLN A 372 33.53 -86.96 -100.05
N ILE A 373 34.35 -87.56 -99.18
CA ILE A 373 34.47 -87.16 -97.76
C ILE A 373 35.12 -85.77 -97.63
N LEU A 374 36.08 -85.43 -98.49
CA LEU A 374 36.73 -84.11 -98.49
C LEU A 374 35.80 -83.00 -99.00
N ALA A 375 34.92 -83.28 -99.96
CA ALA A 375 33.98 -82.29 -100.52
C ALA A 375 32.86 -81.95 -99.53
N GLU A 376 32.35 -82.94 -98.80
CA GLU A 376 31.28 -82.76 -97.80
C GLU A 376 31.78 -82.01 -96.55
N ALA A 377 33.02 -82.30 -96.12
CA ALA A 377 33.71 -81.57 -95.05
C ALA A 377 34.02 -80.10 -95.41
N GLU A 378 34.27 -79.79 -96.69
CA GLU A 378 34.50 -78.41 -97.16
C GLU A 378 33.20 -77.59 -97.19
N THR A 379 32.05 -78.21 -97.52
CA THR A 379 30.73 -77.56 -97.46
C THR A 379 30.28 -77.27 -96.03
N GLU A 380 30.47 -78.21 -95.09
CA GLU A 380 30.13 -77.99 -93.68
C GLU A 380 31.00 -76.90 -93.03
N ALA A 381 32.30 -76.84 -93.36
CA ALA A 381 33.18 -75.77 -92.88
C ALA A 381 32.81 -74.38 -93.41
N ARG A 382 32.32 -74.28 -94.66
CA ARG A 382 31.78 -73.03 -95.23
C ARG A 382 30.47 -72.61 -94.58
N ASP A 383 29.58 -73.55 -94.28
CA ASP A 383 28.30 -73.24 -93.62
C ASP A 383 28.51 -72.83 -92.15
N ILE A 384 29.46 -73.44 -91.44
CA ILE A 384 29.83 -73.05 -90.08
C ILE A 384 30.41 -71.62 -90.06
N THR A 385 31.31 -71.29 -90.99
CA THR A 385 31.89 -69.94 -91.07
C THR A 385 30.87 -68.88 -91.48
N ARG A 386 29.96 -69.19 -92.41
CA ARG A 386 28.84 -68.31 -92.77
C ARG A 386 27.90 -68.08 -91.60
N ASN A 387 27.53 -69.13 -90.87
CA ASN A 387 26.65 -69.03 -89.72
C ASN A 387 27.30 -68.26 -88.56
N GLN A 388 28.60 -68.47 -88.32
CA GLN A 388 29.37 -67.68 -87.36
C GLN A 388 29.39 -66.20 -87.73
N GLN A 389 29.61 -65.85 -89.00
CA GLN A 389 29.57 -64.45 -89.47
C GLN A 389 28.17 -63.83 -89.34
N THR A 390 27.13 -64.62 -89.56
CA THR A 390 25.74 -64.14 -89.46
C THR A 390 25.34 -63.89 -88.00
N GLU A 391 25.77 -64.78 -87.08
CA GLU A 391 25.53 -64.62 -85.64
C GLU A 391 26.38 -63.48 -85.05
N THR A 392 27.64 -63.30 -85.46
CA THR A 392 28.43 -62.13 -85.01
C THR A 392 27.83 -60.82 -85.48
N ALA A 393 27.36 -60.75 -86.74
CA ALA A 393 26.69 -59.56 -87.27
C ALA A 393 25.34 -59.29 -86.56
N ARG A 394 24.60 -60.35 -86.20
CA ARG A 394 23.35 -60.23 -85.45
C ARG A 394 23.57 -59.72 -84.02
N ILE A 395 24.62 -60.21 -83.35
CA ILE A 395 24.98 -59.79 -81.99
C ILE A 395 25.48 -58.34 -82.00
N GLU A 396 26.26 -57.93 -83.01
CA GLU A 396 26.69 -56.53 -83.17
C GLU A 396 25.50 -55.60 -83.42
N ALA A 397 24.59 -55.97 -84.33
CA ALA A 397 23.37 -55.19 -84.58
C ALA A 397 22.45 -55.10 -83.33
N GLN A 398 22.33 -56.17 -82.54
CA GLN A 398 21.57 -56.14 -81.29
C GLN A 398 22.23 -55.25 -80.24
N LYS A 399 23.57 -55.30 -80.12
CA LYS A 399 24.32 -54.41 -79.22
C LYS A 399 24.16 -52.95 -79.62
N GLU A 400 24.17 -52.62 -80.91
CA GLU A 400 23.95 -51.25 -81.40
C GLU A 400 22.54 -50.74 -81.10
N VAL A 401 21.51 -51.58 -81.22
CA VAL A 401 20.14 -51.22 -80.87
C VAL A 401 19.97 -51.03 -79.36
N GLU A 402 20.58 -51.88 -78.54
CA GLU A 402 20.53 -51.71 -77.08
C GLU A 402 21.32 -50.50 -76.61
N THR A 403 22.50 -50.21 -77.17
CA THR A 403 23.26 -49.01 -76.80
C THR A 403 22.51 -47.74 -77.22
N ALA A 404 21.90 -47.71 -78.41
CA ALA A 404 21.06 -46.62 -78.85
C ALA A 404 19.83 -46.40 -77.96
N ARG A 405 19.19 -47.50 -77.49
CA ARG A 405 18.04 -47.44 -76.57
C ARG A 405 18.45 -46.93 -75.18
N ILE A 406 19.57 -47.41 -74.65
CA ILE A 406 20.11 -46.96 -73.36
C ILE A 406 20.50 -45.48 -73.41
N ASP A 407 21.09 -45.02 -74.52
CA ASP A 407 21.42 -43.61 -74.67
C ASP A 407 20.18 -42.74 -74.83
N GLN A 408 19.14 -43.21 -75.53
CA GLN A 408 17.85 -42.53 -75.60
C GLN A 408 17.21 -42.42 -74.20
N ASP A 409 17.15 -43.50 -73.43
CA ASP A 409 16.61 -43.48 -72.06
C ASP A 409 17.42 -42.55 -71.15
N ARG A 410 18.75 -42.55 -71.25
CA ARG A 410 19.62 -41.61 -70.52
C ARG A 410 19.38 -40.15 -70.90
N THR A 411 19.08 -39.85 -72.17
CA THR A 411 18.76 -38.47 -72.59
C THR A 411 17.40 -38.03 -72.06
N LEU A 412 16.40 -38.93 -72.06
CA LEU A 412 15.07 -38.66 -71.52
C LEU A 412 15.10 -38.48 -70.00
N ASP A 413 15.87 -39.30 -69.28
CA ASP A 413 16.01 -39.18 -67.84
C ASP A 413 16.79 -37.93 -67.43
N LYS A 414 17.85 -37.56 -68.17
CA LYS A 414 18.50 -36.26 -67.98
C LYS A 414 17.54 -35.09 -68.19
N ALA A 415 16.70 -35.15 -69.23
CA ALA A 415 15.71 -34.11 -69.51
C ALA A 415 14.59 -34.05 -68.46
N ARG A 416 14.18 -35.20 -67.88
CA ARG A 416 13.22 -35.27 -66.77
C ARG A 416 13.80 -34.65 -65.50
N ILE A 417 15.02 -35.03 -65.12
CA ILE A 417 15.70 -34.51 -63.92
C ILE A 417 15.91 -32.99 -64.03
N GLU A 418 16.27 -32.49 -65.21
CA GLU A 418 16.47 -31.05 -65.41
C GLU A 418 15.14 -30.29 -65.31
N ARG A 419 14.06 -30.83 -65.86
CA ARG A 419 12.71 -30.27 -65.71
C ARG A 419 12.25 -30.25 -64.26
N ASP A 420 12.46 -31.34 -63.53
CA ASP A 420 12.07 -31.44 -62.12
C ASP A 420 12.90 -30.49 -61.25
N ARG A 421 14.20 -30.33 -61.54
CA ARG A 421 15.05 -29.31 -60.90
C ARG A 421 14.58 -27.89 -61.17
N GLN A 422 14.17 -27.58 -62.40
CA GLN A 422 13.65 -26.25 -62.74
C GLN A 422 12.32 -25.96 -62.05
N LEU A 423 11.43 -26.96 -61.96
CA LEU A 423 10.17 -26.82 -61.24
C LEU A 423 10.39 -26.65 -59.73
N GLN A 424 11.30 -27.43 -59.14
CA GLN A 424 11.67 -27.27 -57.74
C GLN A 424 12.33 -25.92 -57.45
N ALA A 425 13.23 -25.46 -58.32
CA ALA A 425 13.84 -24.12 -58.19
C ALA A 425 12.77 -23.03 -58.24
N HIS A 426 11.84 -23.08 -59.20
CA HIS A 426 10.75 -22.12 -59.29
C HIS A 426 9.79 -22.17 -58.09
N GLN A 427 9.50 -23.36 -57.55
CA GLN A 427 8.66 -23.50 -56.35
C GLN A 427 9.36 -22.95 -55.10
N ILE A 428 10.67 -23.16 -54.98
CA ILE A 428 11.48 -22.62 -53.89
C ILE A 428 11.56 -21.09 -53.99
N ASP A 429 11.77 -20.56 -55.19
CA ASP A 429 11.83 -19.11 -55.41
C ASP A 429 10.47 -18.44 -55.15
N GLN A 430 9.36 -19.06 -55.56
CA GLN A 430 8.02 -18.56 -55.22
C GLN A 430 7.75 -18.61 -53.71
N ARG A 431 8.15 -19.69 -53.02
CA ARG A 431 8.03 -19.77 -51.55
C ARG A 431 8.87 -18.71 -50.86
N ARG A 432 10.13 -18.54 -51.27
CA ARG A 432 11.02 -17.50 -50.72
C ARG A 432 10.48 -16.10 -50.96
N ALA A 433 9.94 -15.82 -52.14
CA ALA A 433 9.34 -14.52 -52.43
C ALA A 433 8.10 -14.23 -51.55
N VAL A 434 7.28 -15.25 -51.27
CA VAL A 434 6.14 -15.12 -50.36
C VAL A 434 6.60 -14.95 -48.91
N GLU A 435 7.57 -15.75 -48.45
CA GLU A 435 8.13 -15.63 -47.10
C GLU A 435 8.82 -14.27 -46.90
N GLU A 436 9.60 -13.78 -47.86
CA GLU A 436 10.23 -12.46 -47.82
C GLU A 436 9.20 -11.32 -47.81
N ALA A 437 8.11 -11.44 -48.58
CA ALA A 437 7.02 -10.46 -48.57
C ALA A 437 6.26 -10.48 -47.23
N GLU A 438 6.00 -11.65 -46.65
CA GLU A 438 5.37 -11.78 -45.33
C GLU A 438 6.26 -11.25 -44.21
N ILE A 439 7.57 -11.53 -44.26
CA ILE A 439 8.55 -11.01 -43.29
C ILE A 439 8.64 -9.49 -43.41
N ALA A 440 8.74 -8.94 -44.62
CA ALA A 440 8.76 -7.49 -44.83
C ALA A 440 7.48 -6.81 -44.33
N ALA A 441 6.30 -7.38 -44.60
CA ALA A 441 5.03 -6.86 -44.10
C ALA A 441 4.94 -6.92 -42.56
N ARG A 442 5.43 -7.99 -41.94
CA ARG A 442 5.50 -8.11 -40.47
C ARG A 442 6.49 -7.12 -39.87
N GLU A 443 7.66 -6.96 -40.46
CA GLU A 443 8.67 -5.99 -40.01
C GLU A 443 8.15 -4.55 -40.11
N GLU A 444 7.36 -4.22 -41.13
CA GLU A 444 6.79 -2.89 -41.29
C GLU A 444 5.69 -2.61 -40.25
N VAL A 445 4.84 -3.59 -39.97
CA VAL A 445 3.85 -3.51 -38.88
C VAL A 445 4.53 -3.39 -37.53
N GLU A 446 5.55 -4.21 -37.25
CA GLU A 446 6.32 -4.15 -36.01
C GLU A 446 7.09 -2.83 -35.87
N ARG A 447 7.68 -2.31 -36.96
CA ARG A 447 8.32 -0.97 -36.94
C ARG A 447 7.32 0.13 -36.66
N SER A 448 6.13 0.09 -37.27
CA SER A 448 5.06 1.06 -37.00
C SER A 448 4.56 0.97 -35.56
N ARG A 449 4.47 -0.25 -35.01
CA ARG A 449 4.05 -0.50 -33.63
C ARG A 449 5.09 0.01 -32.64
N ILE A 450 6.36 -0.34 -32.84
CA ILE A 450 7.49 0.14 -32.02
C ILE A 450 7.61 1.67 -32.06
N LEU A 451 7.41 2.30 -33.21
CA LEU A 451 7.41 3.77 -33.32
C LEU A 451 6.23 4.40 -32.58
N SER A 452 5.05 3.80 -32.65
CA SER A 452 3.87 4.27 -31.90
C SER A 452 4.06 4.10 -30.39
N ASP A 453 4.56 2.94 -29.96
CA ASP A 453 4.83 2.63 -28.56
C ASP A 453 5.93 3.54 -28.00
N ARG A 454 7.03 3.75 -28.74
CA ARG A 454 8.06 4.75 -28.37
C ARG A 454 7.50 6.15 -28.30
N GLY A 455 6.65 6.56 -29.24
CA GLY A 455 6.02 7.89 -29.21
C GLY A 455 5.12 8.08 -27.97
N ILE A 456 4.38 7.04 -27.59
CA ILE A 456 3.55 7.04 -26.37
C ILE A 456 4.43 7.08 -25.11
N GLU A 457 5.51 6.29 -25.06
CA GLU A 457 6.44 6.31 -23.93
C GLU A 457 7.17 7.66 -23.80
N GLU A 458 7.65 8.24 -24.91
CA GLU A 458 8.28 9.55 -24.90
C GLU A 458 7.31 10.65 -24.44
N ALA A 459 6.06 10.62 -24.90
CA ALA A 459 5.02 11.54 -24.44
C ALA A 459 4.72 11.36 -22.94
N ARG A 460 4.65 10.10 -22.46
CA ARG A 460 4.41 9.78 -21.05
C ARG A 460 5.58 10.24 -20.16
N ILE A 461 6.82 10.00 -20.58
CA ILE A 461 8.02 10.44 -19.87
C ILE A 461 8.11 11.97 -19.86
N ALA A 462 7.79 12.64 -20.97
CA ALA A 462 7.76 14.10 -21.03
C ALA A 462 6.72 14.67 -20.06
N GLN A 463 5.50 14.15 -20.08
CA GLN A 463 4.43 14.55 -19.17
C GLN A 463 4.82 14.28 -17.71
N GLN A 464 5.42 13.13 -17.41
CA GLN A 464 5.85 12.79 -16.04
C GLN A 464 7.01 13.68 -15.56
N ARG A 465 7.93 14.07 -16.44
CA ARG A 465 8.99 15.03 -16.12
C ARG A 465 8.43 16.44 -15.88
N GLU A 466 7.44 16.84 -16.65
CA GLU A 466 6.79 18.14 -16.51
C GLU A 466 5.95 18.21 -15.23
N LEU A 467 5.20 17.16 -14.90
CA LEU A 467 4.50 17.03 -13.63
C LEU A 467 5.46 17.05 -12.44
N ARG A 468 6.55 16.27 -12.48
CA ARG A 468 7.57 16.33 -11.42
C ARG A 468 8.19 17.72 -11.28
N ARG A 469 8.43 18.41 -12.39
CA ARG A 469 8.97 19.78 -12.34
C ARG A 469 7.97 20.73 -11.67
N LEU A 470 6.69 20.64 -12.04
CA LEU A 470 5.62 21.44 -11.43
C LEU A 470 5.39 21.10 -9.95
N GLU A 471 5.51 19.83 -9.57
CA GLU A 471 5.47 19.39 -8.17
C GLU A 471 6.63 19.97 -7.37
N VAL A 472 7.86 19.84 -7.86
CA VAL A 472 9.05 20.42 -7.20
C VAL A 472 8.94 21.94 -7.12
N ASP A 473 8.49 22.62 -8.17
CA ASP A 473 8.30 24.07 -8.17
C ASP A 473 7.22 24.49 -7.15
N ARG A 474 6.14 23.70 -7.01
CA ARG A 474 5.10 23.91 -6.00
C ARG A 474 5.63 23.66 -4.59
N GLU A 475 6.37 22.57 -4.37
CA GLU A 475 6.98 22.25 -3.07
C GLU A 475 7.95 23.34 -2.63
N MET A 476 8.85 23.78 -3.51
CA MET A 476 9.75 24.90 -3.24
C MET A 476 8.99 26.19 -2.94
N ALA A 477 7.88 26.47 -3.64
CA ALA A 477 7.06 27.64 -3.36
C ALA A 477 6.39 27.58 -1.99
N VAL A 478 5.93 26.39 -1.56
CA VAL A 478 5.36 26.17 -0.23
C VAL A 478 6.43 26.31 0.85
N GLU A 479 7.61 25.70 0.67
CA GLU A 479 8.72 25.83 1.63
C GLU A 479 9.20 27.29 1.75
N LEU A 480 9.32 28.01 0.63
CA LEU A 480 9.64 29.44 0.64
C LEU A 480 8.59 30.26 1.39
N ALA A 481 7.31 29.98 1.19
CA ALA A 481 6.22 30.66 1.92
C ALA A 481 6.21 30.33 3.42
N GLU A 482 6.56 29.10 3.81
CA GLU A 482 6.72 28.72 5.22
C GLU A 482 7.92 29.41 5.87
N ILE A 483 9.05 29.48 5.17
CA ILE A 483 10.26 30.18 5.64
C ILE A 483 9.98 31.68 5.77
N GLU A 484 9.30 32.30 4.80
CA GLU A 484 8.89 33.71 4.88
C GLU A 484 7.96 33.96 6.06
N ARG A 485 6.96 33.09 6.27
CA ARG A 485 6.07 33.15 7.43
C ARG A 485 6.84 32.99 8.75
N GLN A 486 7.81 32.08 8.83
CA GLN A 486 8.65 31.93 10.02
C GLN A 486 9.51 33.17 10.28
N ILE A 487 10.09 33.77 9.24
CA ILE A 487 10.84 35.04 9.35
C ILE A 487 9.93 36.16 9.83
N GLU A 488 8.69 36.25 9.34
CA GLU A 488 7.74 37.27 9.75
C GLU A 488 7.27 37.08 11.19
N VAL A 489 7.03 35.83 11.62
CA VAL A 489 6.75 35.50 13.03
C VAL A 489 7.93 35.88 13.90
N LEU A 490 9.17 35.53 13.51
CA LEU A 490 10.37 35.88 14.28
C LEU A 490 10.57 37.39 14.39
N LYS A 491 10.33 38.15 13.31
CA LYS A 491 10.35 39.62 13.33
C LYS A 491 9.32 40.18 14.31
N LYS A 492 8.06 39.71 14.24
CA LYS A 492 7.02 40.11 15.21
C LYS A 492 7.39 39.77 16.64
N THR A 493 7.97 38.59 16.90
CA THR A 493 8.40 38.24 18.24
C THR A 493 9.57 39.09 18.74
N SER A 494 10.46 39.54 17.84
CA SER A 494 11.53 40.49 18.15
C SER A 494 10.97 41.87 18.46
N GLU A 495 10.03 42.36 17.65
CA GLU A 495 9.34 43.65 17.87
C GLU A 495 8.52 43.63 19.17
N GLU A 496 7.84 42.53 19.47
CA GLU A 496 7.14 42.35 20.75
C GLU A 496 8.10 42.29 21.94
N ALA A 497 9.27 41.67 21.79
CA ALA A 497 10.29 41.63 22.82
C ALA A 497 10.90 43.02 23.07
N GLU A 498 11.17 43.79 22.02
CA GLU A 498 11.63 45.18 22.12
C GLU A 498 10.59 46.08 22.82
N ALA A 499 9.32 45.97 22.43
CA ALA A 499 8.22 46.69 23.08
C ALA A 499 8.04 46.28 24.56
N ARG A 500 8.25 44.99 24.89
CA ARG A 500 8.24 44.52 26.28
C ARG A 500 9.42 45.10 27.07
N ILE A 501 10.62 45.12 26.52
CA ILE A 501 11.80 45.71 27.17
C ILE A 501 11.57 47.20 27.44
N GLU A 502 10.99 47.93 26.48
CA GLU A 502 10.68 49.36 26.65
C GLU A 502 9.60 49.59 27.71
N THR A 503 8.52 48.81 27.71
CA THR A 503 7.49 48.91 28.77
C THR A 503 8.01 48.50 30.15
N GLU A 504 8.89 47.51 30.24
CA GLU A 504 9.53 47.11 31.50
C GLU A 504 10.58 48.13 31.95
N SER A 505 11.32 48.79 31.06
CA SER A 505 12.24 49.87 31.44
C SER A 505 11.50 51.09 31.96
N VAL A 506 10.37 51.45 31.33
CA VAL A 506 9.49 52.52 31.81
C VAL A 506 8.91 52.16 33.17
N ARG A 507 8.47 50.92 33.38
CA ARG A 507 8.00 50.45 34.70
C ARG A 507 9.11 50.44 35.74
N ALA A 508 10.32 49.99 35.40
CA ALA A 508 11.46 50.02 36.30
C ALA A 508 11.81 51.45 36.74
N SER A 509 11.76 52.42 35.80
CA SER A 509 11.98 53.83 36.13
C SER A 509 10.85 54.45 36.99
N ALA A 510 9.61 53.98 36.83
CA ALA A 510 8.48 54.38 37.65
C ALA A 510 8.57 53.82 39.08
N VAL A 511 8.98 52.55 39.23
CA VAL A 511 9.20 51.91 40.53
C VAL A 511 10.38 52.56 41.26
N GLU A 512 11.48 52.87 40.56
CA GLU A 512 12.62 53.58 41.16
C GLU A 512 12.24 54.99 41.64
N ALA A 513 11.34 55.68 40.92
CA ALA A 513 10.80 56.96 41.34
C ALA A 513 9.87 56.84 42.56
N GLU A 514 9.03 55.79 42.63
CA GLU A 514 8.16 55.51 43.78
C GLU A 514 8.96 55.15 45.04
N GLU A 515 9.99 54.30 44.93
CA GLU A 515 10.86 53.95 46.06
C GLU A 515 11.66 55.17 46.57
N LYS A 516 12.09 56.07 45.68
CA LYS A 516 12.71 57.35 46.08
C LYS A 516 11.73 58.26 46.82
N VAL A 517 10.46 58.28 46.45
CA VAL A 517 9.43 59.05 47.18
C VAL A 517 9.10 58.42 48.52
N ALA A 518 9.03 57.08 48.61
CA ALA A 518 8.80 56.36 49.85
C ALA A 518 9.95 56.55 50.85
N THR A 519 11.20 56.45 50.40
CA THR A 519 12.39 56.67 51.24
C THR A 519 12.52 58.12 51.71
N VAL A 520 12.22 59.11 50.87
CA VAL A 520 12.13 60.53 51.29
C VAL A 520 11.01 60.73 52.31
N ARG A 521 9.85 60.09 52.13
CA ARG A 521 8.74 60.19 53.08
C ARG A 521 9.06 59.54 54.42
N GLU A 522 9.74 58.39 54.43
CA GLU A 522 10.14 57.71 55.67
C GLU A 522 11.25 58.46 56.42
N THR A 523 12.22 59.03 55.71
CA THR A 523 13.26 59.88 56.31
C THR A 523 12.69 61.16 56.90
N GLU A 524 11.77 61.85 56.20
CA GLU A 524 11.07 63.03 56.72
C GLU A 524 10.19 62.70 57.95
N VAL A 525 9.53 61.54 57.97
CA VAL A 525 8.77 61.09 59.15
C VAL A 525 9.69 60.81 60.34
N ALA A 526 10.84 60.16 60.11
CA ALA A 526 11.83 59.90 61.15
C ALA A 526 12.47 61.19 61.70
N GLU A 527 12.82 62.16 60.83
CA GLU A 527 13.33 63.46 61.24
C GLU A 527 12.30 64.26 62.04
N ARG A 528 11.02 64.19 61.66
CA ARG A 528 9.93 64.86 62.36
C ARG A 528 9.69 64.27 63.74
N ILE A 529 9.77 62.95 63.90
CA ILE A 529 9.70 62.29 65.21
C ILE A 529 10.91 62.70 66.07
N ALA A 530 12.13 62.64 65.52
CA ALA A 530 13.34 63.04 66.24
C ALA A 530 13.37 64.54 66.61
N ALA A 531 12.69 65.40 65.85
CA ALA A 531 12.51 66.81 66.18
C ALA A 531 11.48 66.99 67.32
N ILE A 532 10.37 66.24 67.30
CA ILE A 532 9.38 66.24 68.38
C ILE A 532 10.02 65.79 69.70
N ASP A 533 10.79 64.70 69.68
CA ASP A 533 11.45 64.18 70.89
C ASP A 533 12.47 65.18 71.45
N ARG A 534 13.21 65.89 70.59
CA ARG A 534 14.09 66.98 71.02
C ARG A 534 13.33 68.14 71.67
N ILE A 535 12.16 68.49 71.15
CA ILE A 535 11.31 69.55 71.71
C ILE A 535 10.72 69.11 73.07
N VAL A 536 10.28 67.86 73.19
CA VAL A 536 9.79 67.30 74.47
C VAL A 536 10.90 67.28 75.50
N ALA A 537 12.09 66.78 75.14
CA ALA A 537 13.26 66.78 76.03
C ALA A 537 13.69 68.20 76.45
N SER A 538 13.63 69.19 75.55
CA SER A 538 13.89 70.59 75.89
C SER A 538 12.85 71.16 76.85
N LYS A 539 11.57 70.86 76.63
CA LYS A 539 10.49 71.27 77.55
C LYS A 539 10.66 70.64 78.94
N ASP A 540 11.00 69.36 79.01
CA ASP A 540 11.24 68.68 80.28
C ASP A 540 12.46 69.26 81.00
N ALA A 541 13.53 69.61 80.27
CA ALA A 541 14.69 70.29 80.84
C ALA A 541 14.36 71.70 81.35
N ASP A 542 13.55 72.47 80.61
CA ASP A 542 13.17 73.82 81.01
C ASP A 542 12.20 73.81 82.20
N THR A 543 11.27 72.86 82.26
CA THR A 543 10.39 72.68 83.43
C THR A 543 11.19 72.28 84.68
N ALA A 544 12.18 71.40 84.55
CA ALA A 544 13.07 71.04 85.64
C ALA A 544 13.91 72.23 86.14
N LYS A 545 14.41 73.08 85.23
CA LYS A 545 15.12 74.32 85.61
C LYS A 545 14.22 75.29 86.35
N ILE A 546 13.01 75.52 85.86
CA ILE A 546 12.04 76.41 86.50
C ILE A 546 11.65 75.88 87.89
N ALA A 547 11.47 74.56 88.04
CA ALA A 547 11.20 73.94 89.34
C ALA A 547 12.39 74.12 90.31
N ALA A 548 13.62 73.88 89.85
CA ALA A 548 14.82 74.07 90.67
C ALA A 548 15.04 75.54 91.07
N GLU A 549 14.70 76.49 90.18
CA GLU A 549 14.77 77.92 90.47
C GLU A 549 13.68 78.36 91.47
N ALA A 550 12.46 77.81 91.36
CA ALA A 550 11.40 78.00 92.35
C ALA A 550 11.77 77.44 93.74
N ASP A 551 12.38 76.25 93.79
CA ASP A 551 12.88 75.64 95.03
C ASP A 551 14.01 76.48 95.65
N ARG A 552 14.90 77.02 94.83
CA ARG A 552 15.96 77.93 95.29
C ARG A 552 15.39 79.21 95.90
N VAL A 553 14.39 79.81 95.25
CA VAL A 553 13.74 81.04 95.75
C VAL A 553 12.98 80.77 97.04
N THR A 554 12.21 79.67 97.12
CA THR A 554 11.48 79.31 98.34
C THR A 554 12.42 79.00 99.50
N ALA A 555 13.53 78.30 99.27
CA ALA A 555 14.56 78.06 100.28
C ALA A 555 15.23 79.37 100.75
N ALA A 556 15.52 80.30 99.83
CA ALA A 556 16.09 81.60 100.17
C ALA A 556 15.13 82.45 101.03
N VAL A 557 13.85 82.50 100.67
CA VAL A 557 12.81 83.21 101.44
C VAL A 557 12.62 82.57 102.82
N ALA A 558 12.65 81.24 102.93
CA ALA A 558 12.56 80.54 104.21
C ALA A 558 13.76 80.84 105.11
N ALA A 559 14.98 80.85 104.55
CA ALA A 559 16.20 81.21 105.29
C ALA A 559 16.18 82.68 105.76
N GLU A 560 15.67 83.59 104.94
CA GLU A 560 15.51 85.00 105.31
C GLU A 560 14.45 85.19 106.40
N ALA A 561 13.33 84.46 106.31
CA ALA A 561 12.29 84.44 107.35
C ALA A 561 12.84 83.92 108.69
N GLU A 562 13.66 82.86 108.70
CA GLU A 562 14.32 82.40 109.93
C GLU A 562 15.33 83.40 110.46
N ARG A 563 16.13 84.03 109.60
CA ARG A 563 17.08 85.08 110.03
C ARG A 563 16.35 86.24 110.71
N LEU A 564 15.24 86.70 110.14
CA LEU A 564 14.41 87.76 110.72
C LEU A 564 13.78 87.34 112.06
N ARG A 565 13.34 86.07 112.20
CA ARG A 565 12.86 85.54 113.49
C ARG A 565 13.98 85.53 114.54
N ASN A 566 15.18 85.09 114.18
CA ASN A 566 16.32 85.04 115.08
C ASN A 566 16.82 86.45 115.45
N GLU A 567 16.85 87.39 114.52
CA GLU A 567 17.18 88.80 114.81
C GLU A 567 16.13 89.45 115.73
N ALA A 568 14.84 89.15 115.54
CA ALA A 568 13.79 89.58 116.47
C ALA A 568 13.93 88.93 117.86
N GLU A 569 14.38 87.66 117.94
CA GLU A 569 14.67 86.99 119.21
C GLU A 569 15.90 87.59 119.92
N ASN A 570 16.89 88.07 119.18
CA ASN A 570 18.11 88.68 119.73
C ASN A 570 17.91 90.11 120.25
N LEU A 571 16.98 90.89 119.66
CA LEU A 571 16.61 92.25 120.09
C LEU A 571 15.84 92.32 121.43
N LEU A 572 15.34 91.19 121.94
CA LEU A 572 14.68 91.14 123.25
C LEU A 572 15.67 91.42 124.39
N THR A 573 15.25 92.25 125.35
CA THR A 573 16.01 92.56 126.56
C THR A 573 16.25 91.31 127.41
N GLU A 574 17.36 91.29 128.16
CA GLU A 574 17.83 90.12 128.91
C GLU A 574 16.77 89.55 129.88
N ASP A 575 16.00 90.43 130.53
CA ASP A 575 14.89 90.05 131.42
C ASP A 575 13.74 89.34 130.67
N ALA A 576 13.47 89.72 129.42
CA ALA A 576 12.42 89.09 128.61
C ALA A 576 12.84 87.67 128.15
N ARG A 577 14.14 87.44 127.88
CA ARG A 577 14.68 86.10 127.62
C ARG A 577 14.61 85.20 128.85
N ALA A 578 14.97 85.70 130.03
CA ALA A 578 14.88 84.95 131.28
C ALA A 578 13.42 84.59 131.64
N GLY A 579 12.47 85.49 131.39
CA GLY A 579 11.04 85.26 131.59
C GLY A 579 10.48 84.15 130.69
N ARG A 580 10.78 84.18 129.38
CA ARG A 580 10.32 83.13 128.45
C ARG A 580 11.03 81.79 128.63
N LEU A 581 12.30 81.79 129.03
CA LEU A 581 13.00 80.56 129.39
C LEU A 581 12.31 79.90 130.60
N ARG A 582 11.90 80.68 131.61
CA ARG A 582 11.13 80.16 132.76
C ARG A 582 9.76 79.62 132.34
N VAL A 583 9.04 80.28 131.44
CA VAL A 583 7.74 79.77 130.94
C VAL A 583 7.93 78.48 130.13
N ARG A 584 8.88 78.43 129.18
CA ARG A 584 9.15 77.19 128.42
C ARG A 584 9.70 76.05 129.31
N LEU A 585 10.44 76.37 130.38
CA LEU A 585 10.87 75.38 131.39
C LEU A 585 9.69 74.90 132.24
N LEU A 586 8.74 75.76 132.61
CA LEU A 586 7.52 75.38 133.32
C LEU A 586 6.59 74.51 132.45
N ASP A 587 6.42 74.84 131.18
CA ASP A 587 5.59 74.04 130.25
C ASP A 587 6.19 72.65 129.96
N ARG A 588 7.53 72.54 129.95
CA ARG A 588 8.21 71.24 129.77
C ARG A 588 8.54 70.52 131.08
N LEU A 589 8.32 71.13 132.24
CA LEU A 589 8.59 70.52 133.55
C LEU A 589 7.73 69.27 133.79
N GLU A 590 6.48 69.26 133.32
CA GLU A 590 5.61 68.08 133.40
C GLU A 590 6.15 66.90 132.56
N GLY A 591 6.69 67.18 131.36
CA GLY A 591 7.31 66.17 130.51
C GLY A 591 8.67 65.67 131.05
N ILE A 592 9.47 66.56 131.63
CA ILE A 592 10.79 66.21 132.18
C ILE A 592 10.64 65.34 133.44
N ILE A 593 9.69 65.63 134.32
CA ILE A 593 9.41 64.79 135.49
C ILE A 593 8.83 63.44 135.04
N ARG A 594 7.90 63.44 134.07
CA ARG A 594 7.32 62.20 133.51
C ARG A 594 8.39 61.26 132.92
N GLU A 595 9.35 61.80 132.17
CA GLU A 595 10.41 60.98 131.56
C GLU A 595 11.51 60.58 132.55
N SER A 596 11.73 61.37 133.62
CA SER A 596 12.77 61.07 134.64
C SER A 596 12.35 60.00 135.65
N VAL A 597 11.05 59.74 135.83
CA VAL A 597 10.53 58.69 136.75
C VAL A 597 10.12 57.41 135.96
N ARG A 598 9.98 57.51 134.64
CA ARG A 598 9.64 56.42 133.71
C ARG A 598 10.51 55.14 133.82
N PRO A 599 11.79 55.18 134.23
CA PRO A 599 12.58 53.97 134.41
C PRO A 599 12.17 53.11 135.62
N MET A 600 11.35 53.61 136.56
CA MET A 600 10.86 52.83 137.71
C MET A 600 9.48 52.17 137.50
N GLU A 601 8.76 52.49 136.43
CA GLU A 601 7.49 51.81 136.08
C GLU A 601 7.68 50.48 135.34
N ASN A 602 8.88 50.19 134.82
CA ASN A 602 9.12 49.02 133.94
C ASN A 602 9.88 47.85 134.60
N ILE A 603 9.78 47.68 135.93
CA ILE A 603 10.14 46.40 136.59
C ILE A 603 9.08 46.04 137.63
N ASP A 604 7.91 45.57 137.18
CA ASP A 604 7.02 44.74 138.00
C ASP A 604 7.20 43.28 137.55
N GLY A 605 7.52 42.42 138.52
CA GLY A 605 7.88 41.01 138.40
C GLY A 605 7.45 40.20 137.16
N ILE A 606 8.37 39.33 136.74
CA ILE A 606 8.18 38.15 135.87
C ILE A 606 6.79 37.50 136.07
N LYS A 607 6.02 37.23 134.98
CA LYS A 607 5.60 35.87 134.52
C LYS A 607 4.32 35.86 133.60
N ILE A 608 4.55 35.53 132.31
CA ILE A 608 3.87 34.59 131.36
C ILE A 608 2.33 34.64 131.08
N LEU A 609 2.00 34.35 129.78
CA LEU A 609 0.77 33.76 129.18
C LEU A 609 -0.37 34.76 128.86
N HIS A 610 -1.18 34.64 127.81
CA HIS A 610 -1.33 33.84 126.57
C HIS A 610 -2.45 34.58 125.79
N VAL A 611 -2.43 34.57 124.45
CA VAL A 611 -3.46 34.02 123.54
C VAL A 611 -4.92 34.37 123.88
N ASP A 612 -5.63 35.03 122.95
CA ASP A 612 -6.65 34.35 122.09
C ASP A 612 -7.62 35.34 121.41
N GLY A 613 -8.02 34.97 120.18
CA GLY A 613 -9.35 35.21 119.63
C GLY A 613 -9.64 36.55 118.92
N LEU A 614 -10.51 36.63 117.91
CA LEU A 614 -11.29 35.63 117.16
C LEU A 614 -12.15 36.39 116.12
N ALA A 615 -12.62 35.64 115.10
CA ALA A 615 -13.83 35.88 114.27
C ALA A 615 -13.73 36.97 113.19
N GLY A 616 -14.15 36.77 111.93
CA GLY A 616 -15.10 35.83 111.28
C GLY A 616 -15.84 36.68 110.23
N GLY A 617 -16.31 36.28 109.04
CA GLY A 617 -16.56 35.03 108.35
C GLY A 617 -17.68 35.36 107.33
N GLY A 618 -17.55 35.02 106.04
CA GLY A 618 -18.58 35.29 105.02
C GLY A 618 -18.27 34.69 103.65
N ALA A 619 -19.05 33.68 103.25
CA ALA A 619 -19.01 32.85 102.04
C ALA A 619 -19.37 33.63 100.74
N GLY A 620 -19.07 33.19 99.51
CA GLY A 620 -18.43 31.98 98.98
C GLY A 620 -18.46 31.99 97.44
N GLY A 621 -17.69 31.07 96.82
CA GLY A 621 -17.98 30.55 95.47
C GLY A 621 -17.01 30.87 94.32
N GLY A 622 -15.96 30.05 94.16
CA GLY A 622 -15.67 29.42 92.86
C GLY A 622 -14.55 29.96 91.95
N GLY A 623 -13.33 29.40 92.10
CA GLY A 623 -12.57 28.83 90.96
C GLY A 623 -11.36 29.60 90.41
N GLY A 624 -10.14 29.06 90.64
CA GLY A 624 -9.08 29.05 89.61
C GLY A 624 -7.67 29.53 89.99
N SER A 625 -6.80 28.57 90.34
CA SER A 625 -5.33 28.52 90.16
C SER A 625 -4.42 29.50 90.93
N GLY A 626 -3.70 28.95 91.92
CA GLY A 626 -2.71 29.63 92.75
C GLY A 626 -1.40 29.96 92.04
N ARG A 627 -0.85 31.12 92.38
CA ARG A 627 0.53 31.54 92.08
C ARG A 627 1.47 31.04 93.19
N SER A 628 2.60 30.46 92.78
CA SER A 628 3.63 29.85 93.61
C SER A 628 4.61 30.90 94.18
N PRO A 629 5.14 30.71 95.41
CA PRO A 629 6.01 31.64 96.16
C PRO A 629 7.44 31.78 95.60
N THR A 630 7.59 31.88 94.27
CA THR A 630 8.88 32.03 93.57
C THR A 630 8.95 33.34 92.77
N ASP A 631 7.81 33.94 92.45
CA ASP A 631 7.74 35.28 91.84
C ASP A 631 7.97 36.42 92.86
N GLU A 632 7.67 36.19 94.13
CA GLU A 632 7.85 37.19 95.20
C GLU A 632 9.33 37.36 95.63
N VAL A 633 10.19 36.41 95.25
CA VAL A 633 11.64 36.47 95.49
C VAL A 633 12.37 37.15 94.32
N ILE A 634 11.83 37.10 93.10
CA ILE A 634 12.46 37.69 91.89
C ILE A 634 12.30 39.22 91.86
N GLU A 635 11.24 39.77 92.47
CA GLU A 635 11.05 41.22 92.61
C GLU A 635 12.02 41.86 93.64
N SER A 636 12.57 41.05 94.57
CA SER A 636 13.58 41.50 95.54
C SER A 636 15.01 41.61 94.98
N VAL A 637 15.32 40.88 93.90
CA VAL A 637 16.66 40.85 93.29
C VAL A 637 16.85 41.96 92.25
N LEU A 638 15.76 42.48 91.66
CA LEU A 638 15.81 43.64 90.74
C LEU A 638 16.07 44.98 91.46
N ARG A 639 15.81 45.07 92.77
CA ARG A 639 16.13 46.26 93.57
C ARG A 639 17.61 46.42 93.92
N TYR A 640 18.43 45.38 93.74
CA TYR A 640 19.86 45.41 94.05
C TYR A 640 20.77 45.73 92.86
N ARG A 641 20.23 45.73 91.63
CA ARG A 641 20.99 45.99 90.39
C ARG A 641 21.15 47.49 90.07
N VAL A 642 20.43 48.37 90.76
CA VAL A 642 20.41 49.82 90.52
C VAL A 642 21.48 50.58 91.34
N GLN A 643 22.22 49.92 92.23
CA GLN A 643 23.34 50.52 92.99
C GLN A 643 24.74 50.05 92.54
N SER A 644 24.86 49.24 91.48
CA SER A 644 26.15 48.80 90.93
C SER A 644 27.15 49.92 90.62
N PRO A 645 26.76 51.13 90.15
CA PRO A 645 27.74 52.18 89.88
C PRO A 645 28.47 52.70 91.12
N LEU A 646 27.80 52.68 92.29
CA LEU A 646 28.39 53.14 93.56
C LEU A 646 29.39 52.14 94.14
N ILE A 647 29.18 50.84 93.87
CA ILE A 647 30.06 49.75 94.30
C ILE A 647 31.26 49.60 93.36
N ASP A 648 31.08 49.85 92.06
CA ASP A 648 32.17 49.87 91.08
C ASP A 648 33.13 51.05 91.31
N GLU A 649 32.65 52.19 91.79
CA GLU A 649 33.49 53.36 92.12
C GLU A 649 34.25 53.18 93.46
N MET A 650 33.63 52.55 94.47
CA MET A 650 34.31 52.19 95.73
C MET A 650 35.34 51.05 95.57
N MET A 651 35.11 50.09 94.67
CA MET A 651 36.08 49.01 94.40
C MET A 651 37.26 49.47 93.54
N LYS A 652 37.07 50.55 92.76
CA LYS A 652 38.11 51.26 92.01
C LYS A 652 39.00 52.13 92.90
N GLU A 653 38.45 52.72 93.98
CA GLU A 653 39.24 53.43 95.01
C GLU A 653 40.06 52.50 95.93
N VAL A 654 39.70 51.20 96.01
CA VAL A 654 40.42 50.18 96.80
C VAL A 654 41.40 49.33 95.96
N GLY A 655 41.54 49.64 94.66
CA GLY A 655 42.69 49.20 93.85
C GLY A 655 42.65 47.76 93.32
N ILE A 656 41.46 47.17 93.13
CA ILE A 656 41.34 45.83 92.52
C ILE A 656 40.68 45.94 91.14
N GLU A 657 41.47 45.82 90.08
CA GLU A 657 40.99 45.80 88.70
C GLU A 657 40.60 44.36 88.26
N ASN A 658 39.33 44.22 87.86
CA ASN A 658 38.72 43.10 87.11
C ASN A 658 38.20 41.89 87.89
N ALA A 659 36.89 41.86 88.12
CA ALA A 659 36.11 40.61 88.14
C ALA A 659 34.64 40.82 87.70
N ASN A 660 34.39 40.53 86.40
CA ASN A 660 33.22 39.88 85.75
C ASN A 660 31.76 40.13 86.21
N VAL A 661 30.81 40.05 85.27
CA VAL A 661 29.65 39.10 85.23
C VAL A 661 28.72 39.49 84.05
N ALA A 662 29.06 39.10 82.82
CA ALA A 662 28.17 39.30 81.65
C ALA A 662 28.03 38.07 80.72
N ARG A 663 28.60 36.91 81.08
CA ARG A 663 28.52 35.70 80.26
C ARG A 663 27.66 34.60 80.89
N LEU A 664 26.37 34.85 81.02
CA LEU A 664 25.40 33.81 81.39
C LEU A 664 24.03 33.96 80.70
N GLY A 665 24.00 34.59 79.52
CA GLY A 665 22.80 34.72 78.69
C GLY A 665 22.70 33.76 77.49
N ASP A 666 23.77 33.02 77.16
CA ASP A 666 23.87 32.27 75.89
C ASP A 666 23.48 30.78 75.97
N VAL A 667 22.88 30.33 77.07
CA VAL A 667 22.46 28.92 77.23
C VAL A 667 20.98 28.69 76.87
N PHE A 668 20.18 29.75 76.68
CA PHE A 668 18.73 29.62 76.43
C PHE A 668 18.31 29.76 74.96
N ARG A 669 19.22 30.06 74.03
CA ARG A 669 18.91 30.17 72.59
C ARG A 669 19.10 28.85 71.82
N SER A 670 19.95 27.94 72.27
CA SER A 670 20.28 26.67 71.58
C SER A 670 19.21 25.57 71.66
N ALA A 671 18.14 25.76 72.44
CA ALA A 671 17.06 24.77 72.59
C ALA A 671 15.85 25.02 71.66
N ARG A 672 15.80 26.16 70.95
CA ARG A 672 14.66 26.51 70.09
C ARG A 672 14.82 26.06 68.63
N ASP A 673 16.06 25.90 68.16
CA ASP A 673 16.36 25.59 66.75
C ASP A 673 16.40 24.08 66.42
N ALA A 674 16.27 23.20 67.42
CA ALA A 674 16.31 21.75 67.22
C ALA A 674 14.94 21.11 66.88
N ALA A 675 13.84 21.87 66.91
CA ALA A 675 12.48 21.34 66.74
C ALA A 675 11.84 21.62 65.35
N SER A 676 12.46 22.45 64.51
CA SER A 676 11.89 22.78 63.18
C SER A 676 12.54 22.06 61.99
N LEU A 677 13.64 21.32 62.20
CA LEU A 677 14.38 20.62 61.12
C LEU A 677 13.97 19.15 60.90
N ALA A 678 12.90 18.67 61.55
CA ALA A 678 12.44 17.28 61.46
C ALA A 678 11.14 17.08 60.65
N LYS A 679 10.66 18.10 59.91
CA LYS A 679 9.40 17.99 59.13
C LYS A 679 9.59 17.96 57.60
N ASP A 680 10.79 18.18 57.08
CA ASP A 680 11.02 18.38 55.63
C ASP A 680 11.99 17.38 54.96
N ALA A 681 12.34 16.24 55.56
CA ALA A 681 13.26 15.30 54.92
C ALA A 681 12.97 13.82 55.19
N GLU A 682 11.84 13.30 54.70
CA GLU A 682 11.72 11.89 54.35
C GLU A 682 10.82 11.70 53.12
N THR A 683 11.46 11.90 51.97
CA THR A 683 11.04 11.45 50.65
C THR A 683 11.21 9.94 50.49
N LYS A 684 10.35 9.36 49.62
CA LYS A 684 10.68 8.33 48.63
C LYS A 684 10.98 6.90 49.11
N LYS A 685 10.08 5.98 48.73
CA LYS A 685 10.45 4.72 48.06
C LYS A 685 9.26 4.12 47.32
N ASP A 686 9.58 3.42 46.23
CA ASP A 686 8.76 2.75 45.21
C ASP A 686 8.33 3.68 44.05
N GLY A 687 8.78 3.52 42.81
CA GLY A 687 9.66 2.56 42.11
C GLY A 687 9.48 2.87 40.61
N ASP A 688 10.46 3.49 39.96
CA ASP A 688 11.55 2.90 39.16
C ASP A 688 11.09 2.42 37.77
N GLY A 689 11.70 3.00 36.73
CA GLY A 689 11.44 2.77 35.31
C GLY A 689 11.36 4.05 34.49
#